data_AF-A0AB34G8R2-F1
#
_entry.id   AF-A0AB34G8R2-F1
#
_cell.length_a   1.000
_cell.length_b   1.000
_cell.length_c   1.000
_cell.angle_alpha   90.00
_cell.angle_beta   90.00
_cell.angle_gamma   90.00
#
_symmetry.space_group_name_H-M   'P 1'
#
loop_
_entity.id
_entity.type
_entity.pdbx_description
1 polymer ?
#
loop_
_entity_poly.entity_id
_entity_poly.type
_entity_poly.pdbx_seq_one_letter_code
_entity_poly.pdbx_strand_id
1 'polypeptide(L)'
;MPHRAARVATVVDVTMRSHTPHEGERGGRRVSASSRLRASTSALPRPQTNLRESRGPTYNLITGAEPNSRPSSRQSYAAESVRPGSRESSKENMAPPDADEYEKYRKEIESLKAEIGTLQYRMQTAEQEKDIALSQQANKLEQARRREQDEAQQRQLAEAERAQAADQAEAVRRELEELRETAVAEQKSLDRKAREAQDEARLLQEQLDDLSAAKDEAARIADKKMADLQMQITASQNSIRELEQEAQTKDEALQHAQGQLADRDSQIAGLEADVLRLKAQSGDAETMDIIKRELSEQVQHIRALEATNRDQLSELKHLRSVNKAVEIVEEEKRTLQRRLEAAETLEAELAEARLQRQRLQDERLAWTAYLQNASETGDDEFDSPEAMARALVQERLTTASYVDQLGALRAEMTAQENTTQSLQEERMQLKEQLEAAKTAASASSTDKARLRLDRQRALALKEVEYLRAQLKAIDEEDHTMQPAQHDEARAARIQELEKIVDDYKTEVQTLHAALSSQEPSAGTPTTPATPAAAGTKRSRPDDDGGNGDDNGDAQERLGQLTRKNRKLQDELTGLQTKASLLERDLAASREQLSAAKEHNQTRILSLRSNPTSDYEAIKRSTLEALQSENKHLLANLRARHPDPSVPVIPTSVLGAMEREVAAAKAETASAKKSAQRLKEVWGSKSHEFKEAIFSTLGWTVTFIPNGKMRVESTFYPSRTDEHENSIVFDGERGTMKVGGGPRSAFARRIGDQIGFWVREKGCIPGFLAALTLEFYEEHNNNNANAAAAAAVGGGA
;
A
#
# COMPACT_ATOMS: atom_id res chain seq x y z
N MET A 1 -60.17 60.37 26.61
CA MET A 1 -61.51 59.92 26.16
C MET A 1 -62.03 60.91 25.13
N PRO A 2 -62.62 60.51 23.99
CA PRO A 2 -62.70 59.18 23.32
C PRO A 2 -61.64 59.04 22.19
N HIS A 3 -61.15 57.84 21.77
CA HIS A 3 -61.72 56.88 20.79
C HIS A 3 -62.11 57.53 19.43
N ARG A 4 -61.83 57.00 18.22
CA ARG A 4 -61.41 55.69 17.64
C ARG A 4 -60.76 55.99 16.25
N ALA A 5 -60.04 55.14 15.49
CA ALA A 5 -59.58 53.74 15.56
C ALA A 5 -58.28 53.57 14.69
N ALA A 6 -57.92 52.35 14.25
CA ALA A 6 -56.65 52.03 13.55
C ALA A 6 -56.76 51.81 12.02
N ARG A 7 -55.65 51.96 11.29
CA ARG A 7 -55.32 51.23 10.04
C ARG A 7 -53.82 50.94 9.96
N VAL A 8 -53.47 49.68 9.70
CA VAL A 8 -52.12 49.19 9.38
C VAL A 8 -52.01 49.03 7.87
N ALA A 9 -50.84 49.35 7.28
CA ALA A 9 -50.56 49.14 5.86
C ALA A 9 -49.70 47.88 5.65
N THR A 10 -50.07 47.06 4.68
CA THR A 10 -49.53 45.72 4.41
C THR A 10 -48.54 45.67 3.25
N VAL A 11 -47.60 44.73 3.34
CA VAL A 11 -46.69 44.27 2.27
C VAL A 11 -47.47 43.61 1.12
N VAL A 12 -46.97 43.74 -0.12
CA VAL A 12 -47.46 43.01 -1.30
C VAL A 12 -46.29 42.59 -2.20
N ASP A 13 -46.13 41.27 -2.38
CA ASP A 13 -45.38 40.63 -3.48
C ASP A 13 -46.05 40.87 -4.84
N VAL A 14 -45.29 40.83 -5.95
CA VAL A 14 -45.70 40.12 -7.19
C VAL A 14 -44.48 39.79 -8.06
N THR A 15 -44.55 38.64 -8.74
CA THR A 15 -43.52 37.94 -9.51
C THR A 15 -43.62 38.11 -11.03
N MET A 16 -42.64 37.52 -11.74
CA MET A 16 -42.71 36.89 -13.08
C MET A 16 -42.17 37.61 -14.35
N ARG A 17 -41.50 36.75 -15.16
CA ARG A 17 -41.10 36.79 -16.58
C ARG A 17 -39.64 37.15 -16.87
N SER A 18 -38.73 36.31 -17.37
CA SER A 18 -38.70 35.14 -18.31
C SER A 18 -38.08 35.51 -19.66
N HIS A 19 -36.90 34.97 -19.98
CA HIS A 19 -36.52 34.55 -21.33
C HIS A 19 -35.29 33.62 -21.28
N THR A 20 -35.32 32.55 -22.09
CA THR A 20 -34.17 31.72 -22.52
C THR A 20 -34.17 31.70 -24.06
N PRO A 21 -33.11 31.22 -24.75
CA PRO A 21 -33.06 29.78 -25.09
C PRO A 21 -31.66 29.14 -25.29
N HIS A 22 -31.63 27.78 -25.35
CA HIS A 22 -30.72 26.88 -26.13
C HIS A 22 -29.17 26.93 -25.88
N GLU A 23 -28.35 25.86 -25.93
CA GLU A 23 -28.36 24.38 -26.11
C GLU A 23 -27.28 23.78 -25.17
N GLY A 24 -27.18 22.48 -24.83
CA GLY A 24 -27.97 21.27 -25.11
C GLY A 24 -27.33 20.02 -24.45
N GLU A 25 -28.12 18.95 -24.26
CA GLU A 25 -27.78 17.50 -24.14
C GLU A 25 -26.59 16.99 -23.28
N ARG A 26 -26.63 15.89 -22.51
CA ARG A 26 -27.62 14.84 -22.11
C ARG A 26 -27.08 14.27 -20.77
N GLY A 27 -27.86 14.06 -19.70
CA GLY A 27 -28.75 12.89 -19.50
C GLY A 27 -28.16 11.95 -18.42
N GLY A 28 -28.90 11.26 -17.55
CA GLY A 28 -30.33 11.25 -17.28
C GLY A 28 -30.59 10.65 -15.88
N ARG A 29 -31.60 11.15 -15.16
CA ARG A 29 -31.89 10.77 -13.76
C ARG A 29 -32.67 9.45 -13.66
N ARG A 30 -32.51 8.78 -12.52
CA ARG A 30 -33.39 7.72 -12.00
C ARG A 30 -34.88 8.11 -12.11
N VAL A 31 -35.73 7.14 -12.44
CA VAL A 31 -37.16 7.16 -12.12
C VAL A 31 -37.50 5.87 -11.37
N SER A 32 -38.13 6.00 -10.21
CA SER A 32 -38.73 4.88 -9.50
C SER A 32 -40.12 4.58 -10.07
N ALA A 33 -40.41 3.31 -10.35
CA ALA A 33 -41.77 2.83 -10.56
C ALA A 33 -42.02 1.62 -9.66
N SER A 34 -43.12 1.65 -8.93
CA SER A 34 -43.48 0.64 -7.93
C SER A 34 -44.01 -0.64 -8.57
N SER A 35 -43.57 -1.80 -8.10
CA SER A 35 -44.43 -2.98 -8.06
C SER A 35 -44.14 -3.83 -6.82
N ARG A 36 -45.21 -4.44 -6.30
CA ARG A 36 -45.16 -5.36 -5.15
C ARG A 36 -44.86 -6.76 -5.68
N LEU A 37 -44.10 -7.57 -4.95
CA LEU A 37 -44.55 -8.87 -4.41
C LEU A 37 -43.41 -9.53 -3.61
N ARG A 38 -43.79 -10.50 -2.75
CA ARG A 38 -42.96 -11.09 -1.69
C ARG A 38 -42.93 -12.61 -1.85
N ALA A 39 -41.74 -13.19 -1.72
CA ALA A 39 -41.44 -14.62 -1.42
C ALA A 39 -42.06 -15.72 -2.30
N SER A 40 -41.23 -16.63 -2.82
CA SER A 40 -41.12 -18.01 -2.28
C SER A 40 -40.10 -18.89 -3.03
N THR A 41 -39.35 -19.67 -2.24
CA THR A 41 -38.74 -20.99 -2.52
C THR A 41 -38.74 -21.56 -3.95
N SER A 42 -37.57 -21.83 -4.51
CA SER A 42 -37.39 -22.71 -5.67
C SER A 42 -37.14 -24.16 -5.24
N ALA A 43 -38.00 -25.07 -5.71
CA ALA A 43 -37.77 -26.52 -5.65
C ALA A 43 -37.33 -27.05 -7.02
N LEU A 44 -36.51 -28.10 -7.01
CA LEU A 44 -35.98 -28.78 -8.20
C LEU A 44 -37.08 -29.48 -9.02
N PRO A 45 -36.97 -29.51 -10.36
CA PRO A 45 -37.60 -30.53 -11.19
C PRO A 45 -36.59 -31.54 -11.75
N ARG A 46 -36.91 -32.83 -11.63
CA ARG A 46 -36.31 -33.91 -12.46
C ARG A 46 -36.96 -33.90 -13.86
N PRO A 47 -36.25 -34.31 -14.92
CA PRO A 47 -36.88 -34.83 -16.13
C PRO A 47 -37.10 -36.35 -16.03
N GLN A 48 -38.24 -36.83 -16.53
CA GLN A 48 -38.50 -38.26 -16.77
C GLN A 48 -38.30 -38.63 -18.25
N THR A 49 -38.05 -39.91 -18.46
CA THR A 49 -38.04 -40.61 -19.75
C THR A 49 -39.35 -40.47 -20.53
N ASN A 50 -39.27 -40.46 -21.87
CA ASN A 50 -40.26 -41.17 -22.71
C ASN A 50 -39.72 -41.44 -24.12
N LEU A 51 -40.00 -42.65 -24.63
CA LEU A 51 -39.73 -43.09 -26.00
C LEU A 51 -40.73 -42.45 -26.98
N ARG A 52 -40.27 -42.12 -28.20
CA ARG A 52 -41.07 -42.33 -29.43
C ARG A 52 -40.21 -42.41 -30.69
N GLU A 53 -40.49 -43.41 -31.54
CA GLU A 53 -39.85 -43.62 -32.85
C GLU A 53 -40.23 -42.53 -33.88
N SER A 54 -39.28 -42.16 -34.77
CA SER A 54 -39.57 -41.79 -36.17
C SER A 54 -38.35 -41.97 -37.10
N ARG A 55 -38.43 -43.01 -37.94
CA ARG A 55 -37.65 -43.35 -39.16
C ARG A 55 -36.81 -42.24 -39.88
N GLY A 56 -35.47 -42.41 -39.84
CA GLY A 56 -34.49 -42.39 -40.96
C GLY A 56 -34.34 -41.18 -41.91
N PRO A 57 -33.43 -41.24 -42.91
CA PRO A 57 -32.33 -42.20 -43.14
C PRO A 57 -30.92 -41.54 -43.22
N THR A 58 -29.85 -42.32 -43.02
CA THR A 58 -28.47 -41.91 -43.34
C THR A 58 -27.90 -42.71 -44.52
N TYR A 59 -27.22 -42.01 -45.43
CA TYR A 59 -26.50 -42.60 -46.56
C TYR A 59 -25.28 -43.40 -46.09
N ASN A 60 -25.04 -44.56 -46.70
CA ASN A 60 -23.75 -45.26 -46.63
C ASN A 60 -23.00 -45.07 -47.95
N LEU A 61 -21.87 -44.36 -47.90
CA LEU A 61 -21.07 -44.01 -49.08
C LEU A 61 -19.80 -44.87 -49.13
N ILE A 62 -19.96 -46.19 -49.33
CA ILE A 62 -18.97 -47.15 -49.87
C ILE A 62 -19.70 -48.49 -50.05
N THR A 63 -19.47 -49.16 -51.20
CA THR A 63 -20.12 -50.42 -51.63
C THR A 63 -21.65 -50.42 -51.68
N GLY A 64 -22.22 -49.94 -52.80
CA GLY A 64 -23.63 -50.13 -53.12
C GLY A 64 -23.87 -51.22 -54.18
N ALA A 65 -24.81 -52.12 -53.92
CA ALA A 65 -25.61 -52.83 -54.93
C ALA A 65 -26.83 -53.53 -54.27
N GLU A 66 -28.03 -53.28 -54.79
CA GLU A 66 -29.30 -53.89 -54.37
C GLU A 66 -29.46 -55.36 -54.85
N PRO A 67 -30.24 -56.19 -54.14
CA PRO A 67 -30.62 -57.53 -54.60
C PRO A 67 -32.07 -57.59 -55.15
N ASN A 68 -32.29 -58.13 -56.36
CA ASN A 68 -33.62 -58.66 -56.68
C ASN A 68 -33.69 -59.76 -57.77
N SER A 69 -34.66 -60.66 -57.59
CA SER A 69 -35.36 -61.51 -58.58
C SER A 69 -34.59 -62.43 -59.57
N ARG A 70 -34.80 -63.75 -59.38
CA ARG A 70 -35.19 -64.80 -60.36
C ARG A 70 -35.27 -64.39 -61.85
N PRO A 71 -34.89 -65.26 -62.83
CA PRO A 71 -35.63 -66.51 -63.04
C PRO A 71 -34.80 -67.71 -63.58
N SER A 72 -35.37 -68.50 -64.49
CA SER A 72 -35.19 -69.94 -64.64
C SER A 72 -34.61 -70.41 -65.98
N SER A 73 -34.15 -71.67 -65.95
CA SER A 73 -34.39 -72.72 -66.97
C SER A 73 -33.29 -73.12 -67.97
N ARG A 74 -33.28 -74.46 -68.15
CA ARG A 74 -33.15 -75.24 -69.40
C ARG A 74 -31.76 -75.61 -70.00
N GLN A 75 -31.72 -76.92 -70.30
CA GLN A 75 -31.05 -77.62 -71.41
C GLN A 75 -29.52 -77.75 -71.34
N SER A 76 -28.90 -78.93 -71.23
CA SER A 76 -29.07 -80.27 -71.87
C SER A 76 -28.28 -80.46 -73.18
N TYR A 77 -27.14 -81.14 -73.09
CA TYR A 77 -26.55 -82.08 -74.07
C TYR A 77 -25.68 -83.04 -73.22
N ALA A 78 -25.76 -84.37 -73.25
CA ALA A 78 -25.96 -85.38 -74.30
C ALA A 78 -24.71 -85.62 -75.17
N ALA A 79 -23.89 -86.61 -74.76
CA ALA A 79 -23.09 -87.54 -75.60
C ALA A 79 -22.18 -88.41 -74.71
N GLU A 80 -21.62 -89.56 -75.09
CA GLU A 80 -22.14 -90.76 -75.81
C GLU A 80 -21.02 -91.81 -75.92
N SER A 81 -21.31 -93.11 -75.66
CA SER A 81 -20.53 -94.30 -76.08
C SER A 81 -19.06 -94.39 -75.54
N VAL A 82 -18.31 -95.50 -75.52
CA VAL A 82 -18.14 -96.60 -76.48
C VAL A 82 -17.74 -97.91 -75.77
N ARG A 83 -18.31 -99.05 -76.19
CA ARG A 83 -17.76 -100.41 -75.99
C ARG A 83 -16.73 -100.73 -77.07
N PRO A 84 -15.72 -101.56 -76.77
CA PRO A 84 -15.66 -102.86 -77.45
C PRO A 84 -15.36 -104.02 -76.46
N GLY A 85 -15.59 -105.30 -76.75
CA GLY A 85 -16.03 -105.95 -78.00
C GLY A 85 -14.98 -106.96 -78.51
N SER A 86 -15.41 -108.15 -78.96
CA SER A 86 -14.60 -109.35 -79.33
C SER A 86 -14.09 -110.16 -78.12
N ARG A 87 -14.42 -111.44 -77.91
CA ARG A 87 -15.18 -112.49 -78.65
C ARG A 87 -14.46 -113.20 -79.83
N GLU A 88 -14.47 -114.54 -79.71
CA GLU A 88 -14.21 -115.65 -80.66
C GLU A 88 -12.77 -116.09 -81.09
N SER A 89 -12.53 -117.39 -80.86
CA SER A 89 -12.01 -118.41 -81.81
C SER A 89 -10.50 -118.54 -82.10
N SER A 90 -9.91 -119.69 -81.77
CA SER A 90 -9.88 -120.83 -82.73
C SER A 90 -9.14 -122.10 -82.25
N LYS A 91 -9.68 -123.25 -82.70
CA LYS A 91 -9.02 -124.51 -83.12
C LYS A 91 -7.96 -125.20 -82.23
N GLU A 92 -8.40 -126.29 -81.59
CA GLU A 92 -8.16 -127.65 -82.10
C GLU A 92 -6.91 -127.87 -82.98
N ASN A 93 -5.90 -128.57 -82.43
CA ASN A 93 -4.97 -129.39 -83.23
C ASN A 93 -4.26 -130.45 -82.37
N MET A 94 -3.92 -131.57 -83.02
CA MET A 94 -3.31 -132.78 -82.43
C MET A 94 -1.94 -132.55 -81.78
N ALA A 95 -1.62 -133.40 -80.80
CA ALA A 95 -0.30 -133.51 -80.19
C ALA A 95 0.75 -134.14 -81.12
N PRO A 96 1.95 -133.57 -81.18
CA PRO A 96 3.22 -134.30 -81.18
C PRO A 96 3.87 -134.27 -79.78
N PRO A 97 4.90 -135.11 -79.50
CA PRO A 97 5.20 -135.55 -78.14
C PRO A 97 6.04 -134.53 -77.33
N ASP A 98 5.40 -133.86 -76.37
CA ASP A 98 5.89 -133.51 -75.00
C ASP A 98 4.83 -132.65 -74.27
N ALA A 99 3.61 -133.19 -74.12
CA ALA A 99 2.43 -132.41 -73.73
C ALA A 99 2.33 -132.06 -72.22
N ASP A 100 3.02 -132.80 -71.34
CA ASP A 100 2.87 -132.68 -69.89
C ASP A 100 3.57 -131.45 -69.29
N GLU A 101 4.43 -130.75 -70.03
CA GLU A 101 5.13 -129.55 -69.54
C GLU A 101 4.35 -128.27 -69.88
N TYR A 102 3.83 -128.16 -71.10
CA TYR A 102 3.06 -126.98 -71.54
C TYR A 102 1.76 -126.76 -70.76
N GLU A 103 1.08 -127.83 -70.33
CA GLU A 103 -0.11 -127.68 -69.47
C GLU A 103 0.22 -127.18 -68.07
N LYS A 104 1.37 -127.57 -67.50
CA LYS A 104 1.83 -127.08 -66.19
C LYS A 104 2.11 -125.59 -66.27
N TYR A 105 2.93 -125.16 -67.24
CA TYR A 105 3.20 -123.75 -67.47
C TYR A 105 1.92 -122.94 -67.77
N ARG A 106 0.94 -123.49 -68.51
CA ARG A 106 -0.33 -122.79 -68.75
C ARG A 106 -1.15 -122.62 -67.45
N LYS A 107 -1.26 -123.66 -66.63
CA LYS A 107 -1.98 -123.61 -65.34
C LYS A 107 -1.28 -122.65 -64.37
N GLU A 108 0.04 -122.63 -64.35
CA GLU A 108 0.85 -121.65 -63.60
C GLU A 108 0.66 -120.21 -64.12
N ILE A 109 0.61 -120.00 -65.45
CA ILE A 109 0.33 -118.68 -66.04
C ILE A 109 -1.10 -118.21 -65.71
N GLU A 110 -2.08 -119.11 -65.67
CA GLU A 110 -3.45 -118.76 -65.29
C GLU A 110 -3.60 -118.50 -63.79
N SER A 111 -2.91 -119.25 -62.91
CA SER A 111 -2.86 -118.94 -61.48
C SER A 111 -2.11 -117.63 -61.20
N LEU A 112 -0.99 -117.38 -61.88
CA LEU A 112 -0.25 -116.11 -61.77
C LEU A 112 -1.06 -114.93 -62.31
N LYS A 113 -1.86 -115.10 -63.37
CA LYS A 113 -2.77 -114.05 -63.85
C LYS A 113 -3.91 -113.77 -62.87
N ALA A 114 -4.47 -114.81 -62.24
CA ALA A 114 -5.45 -114.63 -61.17
C ALA A 114 -4.82 -113.94 -59.95
N GLU A 115 -3.62 -114.34 -59.55
CA GLU A 115 -2.87 -113.72 -58.46
C GLU A 115 -2.56 -112.26 -58.77
N ILE A 116 -1.99 -111.94 -59.94
CA ILE A 116 -1.78 -110.58 -60.43
C ILE A 116 -3.09 -109.78 -60.46
N GLY A 117 -4.21 -110.36 -60.91
CA GLY A 117 -5.52 -109.70 -60.89
C GLY A 117 -6.01 -109.38 -59.47
N THR A 118 -5.84 -110.31 -58.52
CA THR A 118 -6.18 -110.06 -57.10
C THR A 118 -5.24 -109.06 -56.44
N LEU A 119 -3.95 -109.05 -56.82
CA LEU A 119 -2.97 -108.07 -56.36
C LEU A 119 -3.25 -106.68 -56.94
N GLN A 120 -3.64 -106.58 -58.22
CA GLN A 120 -4.08 -105.34 -58.85
C GLN A 120 -5.36 -104.80 -58.20
N TYR A 121 -6.35 -105.65 -57.92
CA TYR A 121 -7.55 -105.23 -57.19
C TYR A 121 -7.20 -104.77 -55.77
N ARG A 122 -6.40 -105.54 -55.02
CA ARG A 122 -5.94 -105.14 -53.67
C ARG A 122 -5.14 -103.84 -53.68
N MET A 123 -4.28 -103.64 -54.68
CA MET A 123 -3.52 -102.41 -54.87
C MET A 123 -4.47 -101.24 -55.14
N GLN A 124 -5.42 -101.40 -56.07
CA GLN A 124 -6.40 -100.37 -56.40
C GLN A 124 -7.34 -100.05 -55.22
N THR A 125 -7.74 -101.04 -54.42
CA THR A 125 -8.49 -100.82 -53.17
C THR A 125 -7.64 -100.09 -52.14
N ALA A 126 -6.38 -100.48 -51.95
CA ALA A 126 -5.47 -99.79 -51.03
C ALA A 126 -5.15 -98.35 -51.48
N GLU A 127 -5.07 -98.09 -52.78
CA GLU A 127 -4.95 -96.75 -53.37
C GLU A 127 -6.22 -95.92 -53.09
N GLN A 128 -7.41 -96.47 -53.34
CA GLN A 128 -8.68 -95.80 -53.03
C GLN A 128 -8.85 -95.53 -51.52
N GLU A 129 -8.49 -96.48 -50.66
CA GLU A 129 -8.50 -96.30 -49.19
C GLU A 129 -7.50 -95.22 -48.75
N LYS A 130 -6.30 -95.18 -49.36
CA LYS A 130 -5.31 -94.13 -49.15
C LYS A 130 -5.82 -92.76 -49.60
N ASP A 131 -6.45 -92.67 -50.76
CA ASP A 131 -7.00 -91.40 -51.28
C ASP A 131 -8.18 -90.91 -50.43
N ILE A 132 -9.05 -91.82 -49.96
CA ILE A 132 -10.10 -91.51 -48.99
C ILE A 132 -9.49 -91.05 -47.66
N ALA A 133 -8.45 -91.71 -47.16
CA ALA A 133 -7.77 -91.33 -45.92
C ALA A 133 -7.08 -89.95 -46.05
N LEU A 134 -6.41 -89.68 -47.17
CA LEU A 134 -5.80 -88.38 -47.46
C LEU A 134 -6.86 -87.29 -47.60
N SER A 135 -7.98 -87.55 -48.28
CA SER A 135 -9.11 -86.63 -48.38
C SER A 135 -9.74 -86.36 -47.00
N GLN A 136 -9.91 -87.37 -46.16
CA GLN A 136 -10.40 -87.19 -44.78
C GLN A 136 -9.40 -86.40 -43.92
N GLN A 137 -8.09 -86.60 -44.08
CA GLN A 137 -7.07 -85.81 -43.39
C GLN A 137 -7.07 -84.36 -43.88
N ALA A 138 -7.14 -84.11 -45.19
CA ALA A 138 -7.25 -82.78 -45.77
C ALA A 138 -8.51 -82.04 -45.27
N ASN A 139 -9.66 -82.70 -45.29
CA ASN A 139 -10.91 -82.14 -44.74
C ASN A 139 -10.81 -81.84 -43.24
N LYS A 140 -10.16 -82.70 -42.44
CA LYS A 140 -9.90 -82.43 -41.01
C LYS A 140 -8.98 -81.23 -40.80
N LEU A 141 -7.93 -81.09 -41.62
CA LEU A 141 -7.01 -79.94 -41.58
C LEU A 141 -7.71 -78.64 -42.03
N GLU A 142 -8.58 -78.68 -43.04
CA GLU A 142 -9.39 -77.53 -43.42
C GLU A 142 -10.40 -77.14 -42.33
N GLN A 143 -11.07 -78.11 -41.71
CA GLN A 143 -11.99 -77.84 -40.59
C GLN A 143 -11.24 -77.28 -39.37
N ALA A 144 -10.03 -77.77 -39.08
CA ALA A 144 -9.18 -77.20 -38.03
C ALA A 144 -8.80 -75.74 -38.36
N ARG A 145 -8.30 -75.48 -39.58
CA ARG A 145 -7.97 -74.11 -40.03
C ARG A 145 -9.15 -73.15 -40.01
N ARG A 146 -10.36 -73.60 -40.39
CA ARG A 146 -11.57 -72.78 -40.31
C ARG A 146 -11.91 -72.45 -38.85
N ARG A 147 -11.85 -73.43 -37.94
CA ARG A 147 -12.04 -73.16 -36.49
C ARG A 147 -10.99 -72.21 -35.92
N GLU A 148 -9.72 -72.37 -36.29
CA GLU A 148 -8.64 -71.44 -35.89
C GLU A 148 -8.88 -70.02 -36.43
N GLN A 149 -9.39 -69.88 -37.66
CA GLN A 149 -9.78 -68.59 -38.25
C GLN A 149 -11.00 -67.98 -37.55
N ASP A 150 -12.04 -68.77 -37.29
CA ASP A 150 -13.25 -68.33 -36.57
C ASP A 150 -12.90 -67.90 -35.13
N GLU A 151 -12.05 -68.66 -34.43
CA GLU A 151 -11.53 -68.30 -33.09
C GLU A 151 -10.66 -67.04 -33.14
N ALA A 152 -9.80 -66.88 -34.15
CA ALA A 152 -8.97 -65.69 -34.31
C ALA A 152 -9.83 -64.44 -34.60
N GLN A 153 -10.86 -64.55 -35.43
CA GLN A 153 -11.81 -63.47 -35.68
C GLN A 153 -12.61 -63.12 -34.42
N GLN A 154 -13.07 -64.11 -33.65
CA GLN A 154 -13.75 -63.88 -32.37
C GLN A 154 -12.82 -63.19 -31.34
N ARG A 155 -11.53 -63.57 -31.28
CA ARG A 155 -10.54 -62.88 -30.44
C ARG A 155 -10.33 -61.43 -30.89
N GLN A 156 -10.18 -61.18 -32.20
CA GLN A 156 -10.03 -59.83 -32.74
C GLN A 156 -11.25 -58.94 -32.48
N LEU A 157 -12.46 -59.48 -32.61
CA LEU A 157 -13.69 -58.75 -32.25
C LEU A 157 -13.76 -58.45 -30.75
N ALA A 158 -13.46 -59.43 -29.89
CA ALA A 158 -13.43 -59.24 -28.45
C ALA A 158 -12.31 -58.27 -28.00
N GLU A 159 -11.17 -58.24 -28.69
CA GLU A 159 -10.09 -57.26 -28.47
C GLU A 159 -10.49 -55.86 -28.93
N ALA A 160 -11.18 -55.73 -30.08
CA ALA A 160 -11.72 -54.45 -30.54
C ALA A 160 -12.82 -53.90 -29.63
N GLU A 161 -13.72 -54.75 -29.14
CA GLU A 161 -14.74 -54.37 -28.14
C GLU A 161 -14.10 -53.95 -26.81
N ARG A 162 -13.04 -54.65 -26.36
CA ARG A 162 -12.26 -54.27 -25.18
C ARG A 162 -11.51 -52.94 -25.37
N ALA A 163 -10.94 -52.69 -26.54
CA ALA A 163 -10.30 -51.43 -26.86
C ALA A 163 -11.31 -50.28 -26.84
N GLN A 164 -12.47 -50.43 -27.49
CA GLN A 164 -13.55 -49.44 -27.46
C GLN A 164 -14.09 -49.19 -26.05
N ALA A 165 -14.20 -50.23 -25.22
CA ALA A 165 -14.60 -50.09 -23.82
C ALA A 165 -13.52 -49.38 -22.97
N ALA A 166 -12.24 -49.60 -23.26
CA ALA A 166 -11.13 -48.87 -22.63
C ALA A 166 -11.11 -47.39 -23.05
N ASP A 167 -11.25 -47.10 -24.34
CA ASP A 167 -11.33 -45.74 -24.89
C ASP A 167 -12.51 -44.96 -24.28
N GLN A 168 -13.68 -45.59 -24.15
CA GLN A 168 -14.85 -45.00 -23.49
C GLN A 168 -14.60 -44.76 -21.99
N ALA A 169 -13.94 -45.71 -21.29
CA ALA A 169 -13.58 -45.54 -19.89
C ALA A 169 -12.54 -44.43 -19.68
N GLU A 170 -11.58 -44.25 -20.61
CA GLU A 170 -10.64 -43.12 -20.60
C GLU A 170 -11.33 -41.79 -20.90
N ALA A 171 -12.23 -41.74 -21.89
CA ALA A 171 -13.00 -40.54 -22.20
C ALA A 171 -13.81 -40.07 -20.99
N VAL A 172 -14.57 -40.97 -20.34
CA VAL A 172 -15.33 -40.65 -19.12
C VAL A 172 -14.41 -40.26 -17.95
N ARG A 173 -13.19 -40.82 -17.85
CA ARG A 173 -12.21 -40.38 -16.84
C ARG A 173 -11.73 -38.95 -17.11
N ARG A 174 -11.39 -38.61 -18.36
CA ARG A 174 -11.00 -37.25 -18.77
C ARG A 174 -12.12 -36.25 -18.50
N GLU A 175 -13.36 -36.55 -18.91
CA GLU A 175 -14.53 -35.71 -18.59
C GLU A 175 -14.72 -35.51 -17.08
N LEU A 176 -14.54 -36.56 -16.26
CA LEU A 176 -14.61 -36.46 -14.80
C LEU A 176 -13.41 -35.71 -14.18
N GLU A 177 -12.27 -35.65 -14.83
CA GLU A 177 -11.10 -34.86 -14.42
C GLU A 177 -11.32 -33.38 -14.78
N GLU A 178 -11.71 -33.07 -16.01
CA GLU A 178 -12.09 -31.72 -16.46
C GLU A 178 -13.23 -31.12 -15.61
N LEU A 179 -14.26 -31.91 -15.29
CA LEU A 179 -15.36 -31.47 -14.40
C LEU A 179 -14.90 -31.23 -12.95
N ARG A 180 -13.87 -31.94 -12.47
CA ARG A 180 -13.27 -31.67 -11.15
C ARG A 180 -12.40 -30.42 -11.19
N GLU A 181 -11.60 -30.24 -12.22
CA GLU A 181 -10.72 -29.07 -12.37
C GLU A 181 -11.54 -27.78 -12.51
N THR A 182 -12.58 -27.79 -13.34
CA THR A 182 -13.52 -26.67 -13.47
C THR A 182 -14.23 -26.38 -12.16
N ALA A 183 -14.77 -27.38 -11.46
CA ALA A 183 -15.40 -27.19 -10.15
C ALA A 183 -14.41 -26.63 -9.10
N VAL A 184 -13.15 -27.07 -9.08
CA VAL A 184 -12.11 -26.54 -8.18
C VAL A 184 -11.72 -25.10 -8.57
N ALA A 185 -11.67 -24.77 -9.86
CA ALA A 185 -11.42 -23.41 -10.33
C ALA A 185 -12.58 -22.46 -9.97
N GLU A 186 -13.83 -22.91 -10.13
CA GLU A 186 -15.02 -22.17 -9.71
C GLU A 186 -15.03 -21.94 -8.20
N GLN A 187 -14.79 -22.98 -7.39
CA GLN A 187 -14.66 -22.86 -5.93
C GLN A 187 -13.60 -21.84 -5.52
N LYS A 188 -12.38 -21.92 -6.09
CA LYS A 188 -11.32 -20.92 -5.84
C LYS A 188 -11.74 -19.51 -6.24
N SER A 189 -12.50 -19.35 -7.32
CA SER A 189 -13.01 -18.05 -7.77
C SER A 189 -14.09 -17.48 -6.84
N LEU A 190 -14.94 -18.35 -6.27
CA LEU A 190 -15.99 -17.99 -5.32
C LEU A 190 -15.40 -17.67 -3.94
N ASP A 191 -14.44 -18.47 -3.47
CA ASP A 191 -13.69 -18.21 -2.24
C ASP A 191 -12.93 -16.88 -2.30
N ARG A 192 -12.33 -16.57 -3.46
CA ARG A 192 -11.68 -15.28 -3.69
C ARG A 192 -12.67 -14.13 -3.60
N LYS A 193 -13.80 -14.20 -4.30
CA LYS A 193 -14.87 -13.19 -4.24
C LYS A 193 -15.47 -13.06 -2.84
N ALA A 194 -15.59 -14.15 -2.10
CA ALA A 194 -16.08 -14.16 -0.72
C ALA A 194 -15.10 -13.45 0.23
N ARG A 195 -13.79 -13.64 0.04
CA ARG A 195 -12.76 -12.90 0.79
C ARG A 195 -12.75 -11.42 0.42
N GLU A 196 -12.75 -11.09 -0.87
CA GLU A 196 -12.81 -9.70 -1.36
C GLU A 196 -14.05 -8.98 -0.80
N ALA A 197 -15.24 -9.61 -0.82
CA ALA A 197 -16.45 -9.06 -0.20
C ALA A 197 -16.40 -8.98 1.34
N GLN A 198 -15.68 -9.89 2.01
CA GLN A 198 -15.49 -9.85 3.46
C GLN A 198 -14.53 -8.71 3.88
N ASP A 199 -13.48 -8.47 3.09
CA ASP A 199 -12.54 -7.38 3.32
C ASP A 199 -13.17 -6.03 2.98
N GLU A 200 -13.99 -5.92 1.93
CA GLU A 200 -14.85 -4.76 1.67
C GLU A 200 -15.84 -4.50 2.83
N ALA A 201 -16.48 -5.54 3.36
CA ALA A 201 -17.40 -5.41 4.49
C ALA A 201 -16.68 -4.95 5.77
N ARG A 202 -15.45 -5.41 6.02
CA ARG A 202 -14.60 -4.93 7.11
C ARG A 202 -14.21 -3.47 6.93
N LEU A 203 -13.74 -3.10 5.74
CA LEU A 203 -13.37 -1.71 5.44
C LEU A 203 -14.56 -0.75 5.59
N LEU A 204 -15.75 -1.15 5.15
CA LEU A 204 -16.98 -0.38 5.36
C LEU A 204 -17.38 -0.29 6.83
N GLN A 205 -17.10 -1.34 7.63
CA GLN A 205 -17.34 -1.31 9.07
C GLN A 205 -16.34 -0.39 9.79
N GLU A 206 -15.05 -0.45 9.46
CA GLU A 206 -14.01 0.47 9.96
C GLU A 206 -14.36 1.93 9.60
N GLN A 207 -14.79 2.20 8.36
CA GLN A 207 -15.26 3.54 7.95
C GLN A 207 -16.52 3.99 8.70
N LEU A 208 -17.44 3.09 9.03
CA LEU A 208 -18.61 3.41 9.85
C LEU A 208 -18.22 3.71 11.30
N ASP A 209 -17.28 2.95 11.86
CA ASP A 209 -16.78 3.15 13.21
C ASP A 209 -16.01 4.48 13.31
N ASP A 210 -15.15 4.81 12.33
CA ASP A 210 -14.46 6.11 12.21
C ASP A 210 -15.44 7.28 12.08
N LEU A 211 -16.45 7.16 11.21
CA LEU A 211 -17.51 8.17 11.07
C LEU A 211 -18.35 8.31 12.35
N SER A 212 -18.56 7.23 13.10
CA SER A 212 -19.24 7.27 14.39
C SER A 212 -18.40 7.98 15.45
N ALA A 213 -17.10 7.72 15.52
CA ALA A 213 -16.18 8.39 16.43
C ALA A 213 -16.04 9.88 16.12
N ALA A 214 -15.95 10.24 14.83
CA ALA A 214 -15.93 11.63 14.38
C ALA A 214 -17.24 12.36 14.70
N LYS A 215 -18.40 11.70 14.54
CA LYS A 215 -19.71 12.23 14.94
C LYS A 215 -19.80 12.44 16.46
N ASP A 216 -19.34 11.47 17.25
CA ASP A 216 -19.41 11.54 18.71
C ASP A 216 -18.46 12.63 19.27
N GLU A 217 -17.28 12.81 18.70
CA GLU A 217 -16.40 13.93 19.09
C GLU A 217 -16.98 15.28 18.63
N ALA A 218 -17.57 15.37 17.43
CA ALA A 218 -18.30 16.56 17.00
C ALA A 218 -19.48 16.89 17.94
N ALA A 219 -20.21 15.87 18.43
CA ALA A 219 -21.26 16.03 19.42
C ALA A 219 -20.71 16.56 20.76
N ARG A 220 -19.63 15.97 21.29
CA ARG A 220 -18.96 16.48 22.51
C ARG A 220 -18.47 17.92 22.37
N ILE A 221 -17.95 18.30 21.20
CA ILE A 221 -17.53 19.68 20.91
C ILE A 221 -18.74 20.63 20.86
N ALA A 222 -19.87 20.18 20.29
CA ALA A 222 -21.11 20.93 20.29
C ALA A 222 -21.67 21.10 21.72
N ASP A 223 -21.69 20.03 22.52
CA ASP A 223 -22.16 20.06 23.91
C ASP A 223 -21.31 20.98 24.78
N LYS A 224 -19.98 20.94 24.64
CA LYS A 224 -19.06 21.89 25.31
C LYS A 224 -19.41 23.34 24.92
N LYS A 225 -19.55 23.63 23.63
CA LYS A 225 -19.95 24.98 23.15
C LYS A 225 -21.32 25.41 23.65
N MET A 226 -22.29 24.49 23.74
CA MET A 226 -23.60 24.79 24.34
C MET A 226 -23.49 25.09 25.83
N ALA A 227 -22.69 24.33 26.58
CA ALA A 227 -22.46 24.57 28.00
C ALA A 227 -21.75 25.91 28.24
N ASP A 228 -20.74 26.25 27.44
CA ASP A 228 -20.03 27.54 27.48
C ASP A 228 -20.98 28.71 27.17
N LEU A 229 -21.82 28.58 26.14
CA LEU A 229 -22.82 29.60 25.81
C LEU A 229 -23.91 29.72 26.89
N GLN A 230 -24.36 28.61 27.49
CA GLN A 230 -25.29 28.62 28.63
C GLN A 230 -24.66 29.28 29.87
N MET A 231 -23.37 29.04 30.12
CA MET A 231 -22.60 29.71 31.18
C MET A 231 -22.45 31.22 30.92
N GLN A 232 -22.20 31.64 29.68
CA GLN A 232 -22.18 33.06 29.31
C GLN A 232 -23.55 33.72 29.41
N ILE A 233 -24.63 33.04 28.99
CA ILE A 233 -26.01 33.52 29.11
C ILE A 233 -26.40 33.65 30.58
N THR A 234 -26.10 32.67 31.43
CA THR A 234 -26.43 32.72 32.87
C THR A 234 -25.61 33.78 33.61
N ALA A 235 -24.32 33.94 33.30
CA ALA A 235 -23.51 35.05 33.82
C ALA A 235 -24.07 36.42 33.40
N SER A 236 -24.46 36.57 32.13
CA SER A 236 -25.09 37.80 31.62
C SER A 236 -26.44 38.08 32.29
N GLN A 237 -27.28 37.05 32.48
CA GLN A 237 -28.55 37.17 33.20
C GLN A 237 -28.35 37.56 34.67
N ASN A 238 -27.33 37.05 35.34
CA ASN A 238 -27.02 37.42 36.71
C ASN A 238 -26.55 38.88 36.80
N SER A 239 -25.65 39.31 35.90
CA SER A 239 -25.23 40.71 35.80
C SER A 239 -26.41 41.65 35.50
N ILE A 240 -27.35 41.26 34.64
CA ILE A 240 -28.59 42.02 34.41
C ILE A 240 -29.43 42.11 35.69
N ARG A 241 -29.63 41.00 36.43
CA ARG A 241 -30.37 41.01 37.72
C ARG A 241 -29.69 41.88 38.78
N GLU A 242 -28.36 41.84 38.85
CA GLU A 242 -27.57 42.69 39.76
C GLU A 242 -27.76 44.18 39.40
N LEU A 243 -27.70 44.53 38.12
CA LEU A 243 -27.98 45.89 37.64
C LEU A 243 -29.44 46.31 37.85
N GLU A 244 -30.41 45.40 37.72
CA GLU A 244 -31.82 45.65 38.03
C GLU A 244 -32.05 45.88 39.53
N GLN A 245 -31.38 45.11 40.41
CA GLN A 245 -31.41 45.32 41.86
C GLN A 245 -30.71 46.63 42.27
N GLU A 246 -29.59 46.96 41.65
CA GLU A 246 -28.93 48.26 41.82
C GLU A 246 -29.83 49.42 41.34
N ALA A 247 -30.56 49.25 40.24
CA ALA A 247 -31.51 50.25 39.76
C ALA A 247 -32.69 50.41 40.73
N GLN A 248 -33.28 49.31 41.21
CA GLN A 248 -34.36 49.33 42.19
C GLN A 248 -33.93 50.00 43.51
N THR A 249 -32.75 49.64 44.05
CA THR A 249 -32.24 50.28 45.29
C THR A 249 -31.90 51.76 45.10
N LYS A 250 -31.43 52.16 43.91
CA LYS A 250 -31.25 53.59 43.56
C LYS A 250 -32.59 54.31 43.42
N ASP A 251 -33.60 53.69 42.82
CA ASP A 251 -34.95 54.26 42.70
C ASP A 251 -35.65 54.37 44.06
N GLU A 252 -35.51 53.37 44.94
CA GLU A 252 -35.99 53.44 46.33
C GLU A 252 -35.29 54.56 47.12
N ALA A 253 -33.97 54.68 46.98
CA ALA A 253 -33.21 55.77 47.60
C ALA A 253 -33.61 57.15 47.04
N LEU A 254 -33.88 57.25 45.73
CA LEU A 254 -34.37 58.47 45.09
C LEU A 254 -35.80 58.80 45.52
N GLN A 255 -36.71 57.83 45.63
CA GLN A 255 -38.07 58.03 46.15
C GLN A 255 -38.05 58.46 47.62
N HIS A 256 -37.20 57.85 48.44
CA HIS A 256 -37.01 58.26 49.83
C HIS A 256 -36.41 59.67 49.95
N ALA A 257 -35.42 60.01 49.12
CA ALA A 257 -34.87 61.37 49.04
C ALA A 257 -35.91 62.38 48.53
N GLN A 258 -36.74 62.03 47.54
CA GLN A 258 -37.85 62.85 47.06
C GLN A 258 -38.94 63.04 48.12
N GLY A 259 -39.24 62.00 48.90
CA GLY A 259 -40.15 62.09 50.05
C GLY A 259 -39.60 63.01 51.14
N GLN A 260 -38.31 62.87 51.48
CA GLN A 260 -37.63 63.79 52.39
C GLN A 260 -37.58 65.23 51.86
N LEU A 261 -37.36 65.42 50.56
CA LEU A 261 -37.43 66.72 49.92
C LEU A 261 -38.84 67.30 49.97
N ALA A 262 -39.89 66.51 49.68
CA ALA A 262 -41.28 66.96 49.81
C ALA A 262 -41.66 67.30 51.27
N ASP A 263 -41.16 66.54 52.24
CA ASP A 263 -41.29 66.86 53.67
C ASP A 263 -40.56 68.17 54.01
N ARG A 264 -39.31 68.34 53.54
CA ARG A 264 -38.55 69.59 53.70
C ARG A 264 -39.24 70.76 52.99
N ASP A 265 -39.78 70.58 51.79
CA ASP A 265 -40.50 71.60 51.03
C ASP A 265 -41.83 71.95 51.69
N SER A 266 -42.51 71.00 52.34
CA SER A 266 -43.69 71.29 53.17
C SER A 266 -43.33 72.06 54.44
N GLN A 267 -42.18 71.76 55.05
CA GLN A 267 -41.62 72.49 56.18
C GLN A 267 -41.15 73.88 55.76
N ILE A 268 -40.53 74.02 54.59
CA ILE A 268 -40.15 75.30 53.98
C ILE A 268 -41.40 76.08 53.65
N ALA A 269 -42.44 75.51 53.03
CA ALA A 269 -43.70 76.21 52.76
C ALA A 269 -44.41 76.65 54.05
N GLY A 270 -44.34 75.85 55.13
CA GLY A 270 -44.80 76.25 56.46
C GLY A 270 -43.97 77.38 57.06
N LEU A 271 -42.65 77.27 57.00
CA LEU A 271 -41.69 78.30 57.42
C LEU A 271 -41.75 79.54 56.52
N GLU A 272 -42.18 79.44 55.27
CA GLU A 272 -42.38 80.51 54.30
C GLU A 272 -43.73 81.18 54.50
N ALA A 273 -44.77 80.45 54.89
CA ALA A 273 -46.00 81.04 55.40
C ALA A 273 -45.73 81.79 56.72
N ASP A 274 -44.89 81.23 57.59
CA ASP A 274 -44.41 81.90 58.80
C ASP A 274 -43.44 83.04 58.49
N VAL A 275 -42.59 82.96 57.46
CA VAL A 275 -41.70 84.03 57.00
C VAL A 275 -42.46 85.05 56.16
N LEU A 276 -43.62 84.77 55.60
CA LEU A 276 -44.53 85.75 55.02
C LEU A 276 -45.34 86.45 56.11
N ARG A 277 -45.75 85.72 57.16
CA ARG A 277 -46.34 86.26 58.39
C ARG A 277 -45.34 87.15 59.14
N LEU A 278 -44.09 86.72 59.24
CA LEU A 278 -42.98 87.50 59.82
C LEU A 278 -42.53 88.60 58.87
N LYS A 279 -42.46 88.43 57.54
CA LYS A 279 -42.16 89.53 56.58
C LYS A 279 -43.25 90.58 56.48
N ALA A 280 -44.50 90.22 56.77
CA ALA A 280 -45.57 91.18 57.02
C ALA A 280 -45.38 91.96 58.34
N GLN A 281 -44.40 91.59 59.18
CA GLN A 281 -44.03 92.23 60.44
C GLN A 281 -42.56 92.74 60.50
N SER A 282 -41.63 92.22 59.69
CA SER A 282 -40.20 92.54 59.64
C SER A 282 -39.60 92.31 58.24
N GLY A 283 -39.13 93.37 57.57
CA GLY A 283 -38.51 93.24 56.25
C GLY A 283 -37.09 92.68 56.31
N ASP A 284 -36.91 91.37 56.09
CA ASP A 284 -35.64 90.68 56.36
C ASP A 284 -34.79 90.32 55.12
N ALA A 285 -33.57 90.89 55.10
CA ALA A 285 -32.53 90.64 54.10
C ALA A 285 -31.89 89.25 54.19
N GLU A 286 -31.92 88.60 55.36
CA GLU A 286 -31.22 87.33 55.62
C GLU A 286 -31.72 86.18 54.72
N THR A 287 -33.03 86.16 54.43
CA THR A 287 -33.63 85.18 53.53
C THR A 287 -33.07 85.25 52.10
N MET A 288 -32.68 86.43 51.62
CA MET A 288 -32.05 86.60 50.31
C MET A 288 -30.61 86.09 50.29
N ASP A 289 -29.92 86.01 51.43
CA ASP A 289 -28.55 85.50 51.52
C ASP A 289 -28.49 83.98 51.72
N ILE A 290 -29.56 83.36 52.22
CA ILE A 290 -29.74 81.90 52.22
C ILE A 290 -29.96 81.40 50.78
N ILE A 291 -30.92 82.00 50.05
CA ILE A 291 -31.20 81.65 48.64
C ILE A 291 -29.94 81.81 47.75
N LYS A 292 -29.13 82.85 47.98
CA LYS A 292 -27.84 83.01 47.28
C LYS A 292 -26.85 81.88 47.57
N ARG A 293 -26.78 81.38 48.81
CA ARG A 293 -25.91 80.24 49.16
C ARG A 293 -26.37 78.98 48.45
N GLU A 294 -27.63 78.60 48.60
CA GLU A 294 -28.19 77.37 48.00
C GLU A 294 -28.09 77.38 46.48
N LEU A 295 -28.38 78.51 45.82
CA LEU A 295 -28.17 78.67 44.38
C LEU A 295 -26.68 78.54 44.01
N SER A 296 -25.77 79.05 44.83
CA SER A 296 -24.32 78.90 44.59
C SER A 296 -23.83 77.45 44.77
N GLU A 297 -24.44 76.69 45.68
CA GLU A 297 -24.13 75.26 45.91
C GLU A 297 -24.69 74.39 44.78
N GLN A 298 -25.93 74.65 44.33
CA GLN A 298 -26.49 73.99 43.15
C GLN A 298 -25.67 74.27 41.88
N VAL A 299 -25.21 75.51 41.67
CA VAL A 299 -24.31 75.86 40.54
C VAL A 299 -22.95 75.16 40.67
N GLN A 300 -22.42 74.98 41.88
CA GLN A 300 -21.20 74.19 42.11
C GLN A 300 -21.41 72.70 41.82
N HIS A 301 -22.53 72.12 42.26
CA HIS A 301 -22.88 70.73 41.99
C HIS A 301 -23.10 70.45 40.49
N ILE A 302 -23.80 71.34 39.78
CA ILE A 302 -23.95 71.26 38.32
C ILE A 302 -22.58 71.32 37.64
N ARG A 303 -21.68 72.24 38.05
CA ARG A 303 -20.31 72.30 37.52
C ARG A 303 -19.51 71.02 37.80
N ALA A 304 -19.69 70.39 38.95
CA ALA A 304 -19.06 69.11 39.29
C ALA A 304 -19.59 67.97 38.40
N LEU A 305 -20.91 67.87 38.20
CA LEU A 305 -21.52 66.90 37.29
C LEU A 305 -21.11 67.12 35.83
N GLU A 306 -21.02 68.37 35.38
CA GLU A 306 -20.49 68.67 34.05
C GLU A 306 -19.00 68.32 33.93
N ALA A 307 -18.20 68.46 35.00
CA ALA A 307 -16.80 68.03 35.02
C ALA A 307 -16.70 66.50 34.88
N THR A 308 -17.40 65.74 35.72
CA THR A 308 -17.40 64.28 35.64
C THR A 308 -17.93 63.76 34.29
N ASN A 309 -18.92 64.45 33.70
CA ASN A 309 -19.41 64.10 32.36
C ASN A 309 -18.36 64.39 31.26
N ARG A 310 -17.61 65.50 31.36
CA ARG A 310 -16.46 65.79 30.47
C ARG A 310 -15.35 64.74 30.62
N ASP A 311 -15.06 64.33 31.85
CA ASP A 311 -14.05 63.31 32.15
C ASP A 311 -14.46 61.95 31.57
N GLN A 312 -15.69 61.48 31.84
CA GLN A 312 -16.27 60.27 31.23
C GLN A 312 -16.31 60.32 29.70
N LEU A 313 -16.62 61.47 29.10
CA LEU A 313 -16.55 61.65 27.64
C LEU A 313 -15.11 61.59 27.12
N SER A 314 -14.11 61.96 27.92
CA SER A 314 -12.69 61.81 27.58
C SER A 314 -12.24 60.34 27.67
N GLU A 315 -12.68 59.62 28.70
CA GLU A 315 -12.44 58.18 28.87
C GLU A 315 -13.09 57.37 27.77
N LEU A 316 -14.36 57.64 27.43
CA LEU A 316 -15.06 56.98 26.31
C LEU A 316 -14.38 57.26 24.96
N LYS A 317 -13.80 58.46 24.74
CA LYS A 317 -12.99 58.74 23.55
C LYS A 317 -11.67 57.95 23.56
N HIS A 318 -11.02 57.83 24.72
CA HIS A 318 -9.80 57.05 24.89
C HIS A 318 -10.06 55.54 24.68
N LEU A 319 -11.07 54.96 25.33
CA LEU A 319 -11.45 53.56 25.15
C LEU A 319 -11.83 53.25 23.69
N ARG A 320 -12.52 54.17 22.99
CA ARG A 320 -12.79 54.02 21.55
C ARG A 320 -11.52 54.06 20.70
N SER A 321 -10.51 54.88 21.05
CA SER A 321 -9.25 54.89 20.31
C SER A 321 -8.39 53.65 20.60
N VAL A 322 -8.43 53.14 21.83
CA VAL A 322 -7.78 51.87 22.22
C VAL A 322 -8.45 50.70 21.52
N ASN A 323 -9.79 50.59 21.53
CA ASN A 323 -10.50 49.52 20.82
C ASN A 323 -10.18 49.52 19.32
N LYS A 324 -10.15 50.69 18.68
CA LYS A 324 -9.73 50.79 17.27
C LYS A 324 -8.28 50.34 17.05
N ALA A 325 -7.38 50.63 17.99
CA ALA A 325 -5.99 50.13 17.92
C ALA A 325 -5.94 48.60 18.11
N VAL A 326 -6.75 48.04 19.00
CA VAL A 326 -6.88 46.59 19.20
C VAL A 326 -7.45 45.91 17.95
N GLU A 327 -8.50 46.47 17.33
CA GLU A 327 -9.05 45.98 16.05
C GLU A 327 -7.99 45.92 14.96
N ILE A 328 -7.18 46.98 14.79
CA ILE A 328 -6.06 47.01 13.84
C ILE A 328 -5.03 45.92 14.17
N VAL A 329 -4.66 45.76 15.45
CA VAL A 329 -3.70 44.71 15.87
C VAL A 329 -4.28 43.30 15.68
N GLU A 330 -5.59 43.09 15.84
CA GLU A 330 -6.23 41.82 15.52
C GLU A 330 -6.27 41.55 14.01
N GLU A 331 -6.54 42.56 13.18
CA GLU A 331 -6.45 42.45 11.72
C GLU A 331 -5.03 42.13 11.28
N GLU A 332 -4.02 42.85 11.79
CA GLU A 332 -2.61 42.57 11.55
C GLU A 332 -2.26 41.14 11.98
N LYS A 333 -2.67 40.71 13.18
CA LYS A 333 -2.51 39.32 13.66
C LYS A 333 -3.14 38.32 12.70
N ARG A 334 -4.39 38.53 12.26
CA ARG A 334 -5.07 37.66 11.27
C ARG A 334 -4.33 37.63 9.94
N THR A 335 -3.75 38.73 9.48
CA THR A 335 -2.94 38.74 8.24
C THR A 335 -1.59 38.05 8.41
N LEU A 336 -0.95 38.18 9.58
CA LEU A 336 0.31 37.50 9.90
C LEU A 336 0.10 35.99 10.05
N GLN A 337 -1.02 35.56 10.64
CA GLN A 337 -1.41 34.13 10.71
C GLN A 337 -1.60 33.54 9.30
N ARG A 338 -2.36 34.19 8.42
CA ARG A 338 -2.50 33.75 7.02
C ARG A 338 -1.17 33.73 6.25
N ARG A 339 -0.25 34.67 6.55
CA ARG A 339 1.09 34.68 5.96
C ARG A 339 1.98 33.56 6.49
N LEU A 340 1.81 33.17 7.75
CA LEU A 340 2.51 32.02 8.35
C LEU A 340 1.99 30.72 7.74
N GLU A 341 0.67 30.52 7.69
CA GLU A 341 0.03 29.38 7.01
C GLU A 341 0.51 29.25 5.55
N ALA A 342 0.54 30.36 4.80
CA ALA A 342 1.05 30.39 3.44
C ALA A 342 2.58 30.16 3.33
N ALA A 343 3.36 30.51 4.36
CA ALA A 343 4.79 30.20 4.41
C ALA A 343 5.01 28.71 4.69
N GLU A 344 4.24 28.11 5.59
CA GLU A 344 4.27 26.67 5.89
C GLU A 344 3.91 25.83 4.65
N THR A 345 2.90 26.23 3.86
CA THR A 345 2.60 25.56 2.58
C THR A 345 3.73 25.71 1.56
N LEU A 346 4.33 26.90 1.45
CA LEU A 346 5.48 27.11 0.56
C LEU A 346 6.71 26.31 1.00
N GLU A 347 6.95 26.15 2.30
CA GLU A 347 8.04 25.32 2.83
C GLU A 347 7.83 23.84 2.50
N ALA A 348 6.58 23.34 2.56
CA ALA A 348 6.23 21.99 2.13
C ALA A 348 6.45 21.79 0.62
N GLU A 349 5.90 22.68 -0.23
CA GLU A 349 6.11 22.64 -1.69
C GLU A 349 7.60 22.68 -2.07
N LEU A 350 8.39 23.50 -1.38
CA LEU A 350 9.84 23.62 -1.59
C LEU A 350 10.61 22.40 -1.05
N ALA A 351 10.12 21.71 -0.02
CA ALA A 351 10.67 20.42 0.41
C ALA A 351 10.40 19.32 -0.62
N GLU A 352 9.17 19.25 -1.16
CA GLU A 352 8.82 18.34 -2.24
C GLU A 352 9.64 18.60 -3.51
N ALA A 353 9.76 19.86 -3.93
CA ALA A 353 10.57 20.25 -5.09
C ALA A 353 12.06 19.92 -4.90
N ARG A 354 12.60 20.06 -3.68
CA ARG A 354 13.97 19.63 -3.34
C ARG A 354 14.12 18.10 -3.46
N LEU A 355 13.15 17.33 -2.98
CA LEU A 355 13.14 15.87 -3.07
C LEU A 355 13.02 15.39 -4.52
N GLN A 356 12.16 16.01 -5.33
CA GLN A 356 12.06 15.75 -6.77
C GLN A 356 13.38 16.07 -7.48
N ARG A 357 14.00 17.22 -7.17
CA ARG A 357 15.32 17.59 -7.72
C ARG A 357 16.41 16.60 -7.32
N GLN A 358 16.40 16.09 -6.09
CA GLN A 358 17.32 15.04 -5.64
C GLN A 358 17.11 13.75 -6.42
N ARG A 359 15.88 13.23 -6.52
CA ARG A 359 15.57 12.03 -7.33
C ARG A 359 16.06 12.16 -8.77
N LEU A 360 15.76 13.28 -9.44
CA LEU A 360 16.23 13.55 -10.81
C LEU A 360 17.76 13.69 -10.91
N GLN A 361 18.43 14.14 -9.84
CA GLN A 361 19.89 14.18 -9.78
C GLN A 361 20.49 12.80 -9.58
N ASP A 362 19.90 11.97 -8.70
CA ASP A 362 20.31 10.60 -8.44
C ASP A 362 20.09 9.71 -9.67
N GLU A 363 18.92 9.85 -10.33
CA GLU A 363 18.63 9.23 -11.63
C GLU A 363 19.66 9.65 -12.68
N ARG A 364 19.92 10.96 -12.83
CA ARG A 364 20.94 11.45 -13.78
C ARG A 364 22.32 10.89 -13.46
N LEU A 365 22.71 10.82 -12.19
CA LEU A 365 24.00 10.25 -11.77
C LEU A 365 24.08 8.75 -12.08
N ALA A 366 23.01 7.99 -11.81
CA ALA A 366 22.92 6.58 -12.16
C ALA A 366 23.02 6.35 -13.68
N TRP A 367 22.35 7.18 -14.49
CA TRP A 367 22.48 7.16 -15.95
C TRP A 367 23.89 7.54 -16.42
N THR A 368 24.53 8.56 -15.83
CA THR A 368 25.91 8.90 -16.20
C THR A 368 26.92 7.83 -15.79
N ALA A 369 26.76 7.20 -14.62
CA ALA A 369 27.59 6.09 -14.19
C ALA A 369 27.40 4.85 -15.07
N TYR A 370 26.14 4.53 -15.45
CA TYR A 370 25.86 3.47 -16.41
C TYR A 370 26.53 3.72 -17.77
N LEU A 371 26.42 4.93 -18.32
CA LEU A 371 27.06 5.30 -19.59
C LEU A 371 28.59 5.34 -19.51
N GLN A 372 29.16 5.77 -18.38
CA GLN A 372 30.61 5.72 -18.14
C GLN A 372 31.12 4.28 -18.07
N ASN A 373 30.46 3.42 -17.30
CA ASN A 373 30.82 2.00 -17.18
C ASN A 373 30.66 1.25 -18.53
N ALA A 374 29.64 1.59 -19.33
CA ALA A 374 29.49 1.08 -20.69
C ALA A 374 30.68 1.47 -21.59
N SER A 375 31.14 2.72 -21.51
CA SER A 375 32.31 3.21 -22.27
C SER A 375 33.65 2.63 -21.81
N GLU A 376 33.82 2.27 -20.52
CA GLU A 376 35.03 1.62 -20.02
C GLU A 376 35.13 0.14 -20.40
N THR A 377 33.99 -0.53 -20.59
CA THR A 377 33.95 -1.97 -20.94
C THR A 377 34.10 -2.20 -22.45
N GLY A 378 33.87 -1.19 -23.29
CA GLY A 378 34.15 -1.20 -24.74
C GLY A 378 33.21 -2.04 -25.62
N ASP A 379 32.47 -2.99 -25.04
CA ASP A 379 31.58 -3.89 -25.78
C ASP A 379 30.11 -3.39 -25.88
N ASP A 380 29.69 -2.43 -25.05
CA ASP A 380 28.28 -1.96 -24.93
C ASP A 380 28.08 -0.46 -25.25
N GLU A 381 28.75 0.07 -26.30
CA GLU A 381 28.38 1.39 -26.85
C GLU A 381 27.03 1.30 -27.59
N PHE A 382 25.92 1.53 -26.86
CA PHE A 382 24.59 1.61 -27.46
C PHE A 382 24.42 2.91 -28.28
N ASP A 383 24.69 2.83 -29.58
CA ASP A 383 24.53 3.91 -30.59
C ASP A 383 23.14 4.61 -30.58
N SER A 384 22.12 4.00 -29.96
CA SER A 384 20.77 4.56 -29.85
C SER A 384 20.06 4.06 -28.59
N PRO A 385 19.20 4.89 -27.94
CA PRO A 385 18.29 4.42 -26.91
C PRO A 385 17.39 3.25 -27.35
N GLU A 386 17.11 3.12 -28.65
CA GLU A 386 16.39 1.97 -29.20
C GLU A 386 17.25 0.69 -29.14
N ALA A 387 18.57 0.78 -29.35
CA ALA A 387 19.48 -0.36 -29.22
C ALA A 387 19.55 -0.84 -27.77
N MET A 388 19.63 0.09 -26.80
CA MET A 388 19.56 -0.22 -25.36
C MET A 388 18.22 -0.87 -24.98
N ALA A 389 17.09 -0.37 -25.52
CA ALA A 389 15.78 -0.96 -25.28
C ALA A 389 15.67 -2.38 -25.88
N ARG A 390 16.22 -2.61 -27.08
CA ARG A 390 16.28 -3.94 -27.70
C ARG A 390 17.18 -4.89 -26.91
N ALA A 391 18.35 -4.45 -26.44
CA ALA A 391 19.24 -5.25 -25.59
C ALA A 391 18.57 -5.60 -24.25
N LEU A 392 17.88 -4.66 -23.62
CA LEU A 392 17.11 -4.92 -22.39
C LEU A 392 15.93 -5.88 -22.62
N VAL A 393 15.27 -5.85 -23.78
CA VAL A 393 14.25 -6.85 -24.15
C VAL A 393 14.89 -8.21 -24.43
N GLN A 394 16.05 -8.24 -25.10
CA GLN A 394 16.81 -9.46 -25.34
C GLN A 394 17.26 -10.09 -24.02
N GLU A 395 17.80 -9.31 -23.08
CA GLU A 395 18.18 -9.78 -21.75
C GLU A 395 16.99 -10.24 -20.90
N ARG A 396 15.81 -9.62 -21.05
CA ARG A 396 14.56 -10.13 -20.44
C ARG A 396 14.11 -11.46 -21.05
N LEU A 397 14.37 -11.70 -22.33
CA LEU A 397 14.08 -12.96 -23.01
C LEU A 397 15.12 -14.05 -22.69
N THR A 398 16.42 -13.71 -22.59
CA THR A 398 17.45 -14.66 -22.17
C THR A 398 17.24 -15.05 -20.71
N THR A 399 17.03 -14.10 -19.80
CA THR A 399 16.73 -14.40 -18.38
C THR A 399 15.45 -15.21 -18.20
N ALA A 400 14.37 -14.91 -18.95
CA ALA A 400 13.18 -15.76 -18.96
C ALA A 400 13.49 -17.19 -19.43
N SER A 401 14.23 -17.35 -20.54
CA SER A 401 14.57 -18.69 -21.04
C SER A 401 15.51 -19.47 -20.11
N TYR A 402 16.41 -18.79 -19.39
CA TYR A 402 17.20 -19.42 -18.32
C TYR A 402 16.35 -19.82 -17.11
N VAL A 403 15.33 -19.03 -16.74
CA VAL A 403 14.39 -19.42 -15.67
C VAL A 403 13.56 -20.63 -16.09
N ASP A 404 13.10 -20.70 -17.34
CA ASP A 404 12.38 -21.86 -17.88
C ASP A 404 13.29 -23.11 -17.93
N GLN A 405 14.54 -22.97 -18.36
CA GLN A 405 15.54 -24.06 -18.33
C GLN A 405 15.82 -24.54 -16.91
N LEU A 406 15.97 -23.63 -15.94
CA LEU A 406 16.14 -23.97 -14.52
C LEU A 406 14.88 -24.63 -13.94
N GLY A 407 13.68 -24.25 -14.44
CA GLY A 407 12.41 -24.92 -14.11
C GLY A 407 12.38 -26.36 -14.62
N ALA A 408 12.74 -26.58 -15.89
CA ALA A 408 12.83 -27.91 -16.50
C ALA A 408 13.86 -28.80 -15.79
N LEU A 409 15.08 -28.30 -15.56
CA LEU A 409 16.13 -29.02 -14.84
C LEU A 409 15.73 -29.36 -13.39
N ARG A 410 14.98 -28.48 -12.71
CA ARG A 410 14.42 -28.80 -11.38
C ARG A 410 13.37 -29.91 -11.45
N ALA A 411 12.51 -29.92 -12.47
CA ALA A 411 11.54 -30.99 -12.67
C ALA A 411 12.21 -32.33 -13.02
N GLU A 412 13.26 -32.32 -13.84
CA GLU A 412 14.07 -33.52 -14.11
C GLU A 412 14.77 -34.03 -12.85
N MET A 413 15.35 -33.14 -12.04
CA MET A 413 15.96 -33.50 -10.76
C MET A 413 14.95 -34.12 -9.78
N THR A 414 13.75 -33.56 -9.63
CA THR A 414 12.73 -34.17 -8.76
C THR A 414 12.21 -35.51 -9.30
N ALA A 415 12.13 -35.70 -10.63
CA ALA A 415 11.82 -37.00 -11.22
C ALA A 415 12.94 -38.03 -10.97
N GLN A 416 14.21 -37.63 -11.04
CA GLN A 416 15.35 -38.48 -10.69
C GLN A 416 15.40 -38.79 -9.18
N GLU A 417 15.05 -37.85 -8.32
CA GLU A 417 14.94 -38.07 -6.88
C GLU A 417 13.81 -39.05 -6.55
N ASN A 418 12.63 -38.92 -7.18
CA ASN A 418 11.50 -39.83 -6.99
C ASN A 418 11.82 -41.25 -7.47
N THR A 419 12.46 -41.42 -8.63
CA THR A 419 12.92 -42.74 -9.11
C THR A 419 14.06 -43.31 -8.26
N THR A 420 14.91 -42.46 -7.70
CA THR A 420 15.92 -42.89 -6.73
C THR A 420 15.28 -43.35 -5.42
N GLN A 421 14.21 -42.68 -4.95
CA GLN A 421 13.44 -43.10 -3.78
C GLN A 421 12.74 -44.44 -4.01
N SER A 422 12.04 -44.62 -5.14
CA SER A 422 11.38 -45.91 -5.45
C SER A 422 12.40 -47.06 -5.55
N LEU A 423 13.56 -46.84 -6.18
CA LEU A 423 14.64 -47.83 -6.22
C LEU A 423 15.25 -48.10 -4.83
N GLN A 424 15.30 -47.11 -3.94
CA GLN A 424 15.73 -47.30 -2.55
C GLN A 424 14.71 -48.11 -1.73
N GLU A 425 13.41 -47.88 -1.94
CA GLU A 425 12.31 -48.65 -1.34
C GLU A 425 12.30 -50.09 -1.86
N GLU A 426 12.41 -50.32 -3.17
CA GLU A 426 12.57 -51.65 -3.76
C GLU A 426 13.82 -52.37 -3.20
N ARG A 427 14.95 -51.67 -3.08
CA ARG A 427 16.18 -52.22 -2.47
C ARG A 427 16.02 -52.47 -0.96
N MET A 428 15.09 -51.81 -0.29
CA MET A 428 14.76 -52.08 1.12
C MET A 428 13.89 -53.34 1.21
N GLN A 429 12.82 -53.41 0.42
CA GLN A 429 11.91 -54.56 0.34
C GLN A 429 12.65 -55.85 -0.09
N LEU A 430 13.53 -55.78 -1.09
CA LEU A 430 14.36 -56.91 -1.50
C LEU A 430 15.35 -57.34 -0.42
N LYS A 431 15.89 -56.41 0.38
CA LYS A 431 16.71 -56.75 1.55
C LYS A 431 15.89 -57.42 2.65
N GLU A 432 14.69 -56.91 2.95
CA GLU A 432 13.78 -57.51 3.92
C GLU A 432 13.36 -58.93 3.49
N GLN A 433 13.02 -59.13 2.21
CA GLN A 433 12.74 -60.45 1.64
C GLN A 433 13.96 -61.38 1.68
N LEU A 434 15.17 -60.87 1.44
CA LEU A 434 16.42 -61.63 1.54
C LEU A 434 16.67 -62.07 3.00
N GLU A 435 16.50 -61.18 3.99
CA GLU A 435 16.66 -61.53 5.40
C GLU A 435 15.54 -62.45 5.90
N ALA A 436 14.30 -62.29 5.43
CA ALA A 436 13.20 -63.24 5.67
C ALA A 436 13.51 -64.62 5.07
N ALA A 437 14.07 -64.68 3.86
CA ALA A 437 14.49 -65.94 3.23
C ALA A 437 15.69 -66.57 3.95
N LYS A 438 16.68 -65.78 4.37
CA LYS A 438 17.83 -66.23 5.17
C LYS A 438 17.40 -66.75 6.55
N THR A 439 16.50 -66.05 7.25
CA THR A 439 15.98 -66.49 8.55
C THR A 439 15.14 -67.77 8.41
N ALA A 440 14.30 -67.91 7.37
CA ALA A 440 13.59 -69.14 7.09
C ALA A 440 14.51 -70.32 6.69
N ALA A 441 15.54 -70.06 5.86
CA ALA A 441 16.51 -71.07 5.44
C ALA A 441 17.43 -71.51 6.60
N SER A 442 17.89 -70.56 7.42
CA SER A 442 18.70 -70.85 8.61
C SER A 442 17.87 -71.57 9.67
N ALA A 443 16.66 -71.12 10.03
CA ALA A 443 15.81 -71.85 10.97
C ALA A 443 15.54 -73.30 10.50
N SER A 444 15.13 -73.49 9.25
CA SER A 444 14.80 -74.84 8.75
C SER A 444 15.99 -75.79 8.60
N SER A 445 17.19 -75.27 8.32
CA SER A 445 18.43 -76.05 8.16
C SER A 445 19.19 -76.20 9.48
N THR A 446 19.47 -75.08 10.16
CA THR A 446 20.25 -75.07 11.40
C THR A 446 19.51 -75.72 12.56
N ASP A 447 18.18 -75.58 12.71
CA ASP A 447 17.49 -76.27 13.81
C ASP A 447 17.48 -77.78 13.60
N LYS A 448 17.31 -78.27 12.36
CA LYS A 448 17.40 -79.71 12.06
C LYS A 448 18.82 -80.26 12.16
N ALA A 449 19.83 -79.47 11.79
CA ALA A 449 21.24 -79.85 11.93
C ALA A 449 21.69 -79.82 13.40
N ARG A 450 21.29 -78.80 14.16
CA ARG A 450 21.52 -78.68 15.61
C ARG A 450 20.82 -79.79 16.37
N LEU A 451 19.51 -80.05 16.15
CA LEU A 451 18.83 -81.18 16.80
C LEU A 451 19.50 -82.53 16.52
N ARG A 452 20.06 -82.73 15.32
CA ARG A 452 20.80 -83.94 14.97
C ARG A 452 22.16 -83.99 15.65
N LEU A 453 22.93 -82.90 15.63
CA LEU A 453 24.23 -82.81 16.29
C LEU A 453 24.11 -82.91 17.81
N ASP A 454 23.11 -82.30 18.42
CA ASP A 454 22.89 -82.36 19.87
C ASP A 454 22.38 -83.75 20.28
N ARG A 455 21.56 -84.40 19.45
CA ARG A 455 21.20 -85.82 19.65
C ARG A 455 22.39 -86.76 19.46
N GLN A 456 23.25 -86.51 18.48
CA GLN A 456 24.49 -87.29 18.26
C GLN A 456 25.49 -87.07 19.40
N ARG A 457 25.69 -85.83 19.86
CA ARG A 457 26.50 -85.49 21.04
C ARG A 457 25.94 -86.16 22.29
N ALA A 458 24.63 -86.11 22.54
CA ALA A 458 24.01 -86.76 23.68
C ALA A 458 24.11 -88.30 23.64
N LEU A 459 24.12 -88.91 22.45
CA LEU A 459 24.37 -90.34 22.28
C LEU A 459 25.85 -90.68 22.47
N ALA A 460 26.77 -89.93 21.84
CA ALA A 460 28.21 -90.13 21.97
C ALA A 460 28.70 -89.90 23.41
N LEU A 461 28.14 -88.92 24.14
CA LEU A 461 28.44 -88.73 25.57
C LEU A 461 27.98 -89.95 26.39
N LYS A 462 26.80 -90.51 26.12
CA LYS A 462 26.33 -91.74 26.78
C LYS A 462 27.14 -92.97 26.39
N GLU A 463 27.64 -93.06 25.16
CA GLU A 463 28.55 -94.13 24.73
C GLU A 463 29.93 -93.97 25.40
N VAL A 464 30.45 -92.74 25.56
CA VAL A 464 31.70 -92.48 26.30
C VAL A 464 31.52 -92.76 27.79
N GLU A 465 30.39 -92.39 28.40
CA GLU A 465 30.04 -92.76 29.78
C GLU A 465 29.95 -94.29 29.94
N TYR A 466 29.33 -94.98 28.97
CA TYR A 466 29.22 -96.45 28.96
C TYR A 466 30.58 -97.14 28.77
N LEU A 467 31.43 -96.64 27.87
CA LEU A 467 32.78 -97.18 27.66
C LEU A 467 33.70 -96.88 28.84
N ARG A 468 33.59 -95.70 29.49
CA ARG A 468 34.27 -95.42 30.76
C ARG A 468 33.79 -96.33 31.88
N ALA A 469 32.50 -96.68 31.92
CA ALA A 469 31.97 -97.66 32.87
C ALA A 469 32.44 -99.09 32.57
N GLN A 470 32.54 -99.49 31.29
CA GLN A 470 33.12 -100.78 30.90
C GLN A 470 34.60 -100.87 31.22
N LEU A 471 35.40 -99.82 30.96
CA LEU A 471 36.81 -99.79 31.32
C LEU A 471 36.99 -99.88 32.84
N LYS A 472 36.19 -99.15 33.63
CA LYS A 472 36.17 -99.34 35.09
C LYS A 472 35.80 -100.76 35.51
N ALA A 473 34.81 -101.38 34.87
CA ALA A 473 34.44 -102.77 35.17
C ALA A 473 35.55 -103.76 34.81
N ILE A 474 36.32 -103.51 33.75
CA ILE A 474 37.49 -104.31 33.37
C ILE A 474 38.66 -104.06 34.34
N ASP A 475 38.93 -102.82 34.74
CA ASP A 475 39.92 -102.51 35.79
C ASP A 475 39.55 -103.20 37.11
N GLU A 476 38.26 -103.20 37.49
CA GLU A 476 37.73 -103.92 38.67
C GLU A 476 37.79 -105.46 38.52
N GLU A 477 37.61 -105.99 37.30
CA GLU A 477 37.73 -107.43 37.00
C GLU A 477 39.21 -107.88 37.02
N ASP A 478 40.12 -107.14 36.40
CA ASP A 478 41.57 -107.40 36.44
C ASP A 478 42.12 -107.27 37.87
N HIS A 479 41.64 -106.30 38.65
CA HIS A 479 41.97 -106.16 40.08
C HIS A 479 41.53 -107.39 40.91
N THR A 480 40.39 -108.00 40.58
CA THR A 480 39.84 -109.14 41.33
C THR A 480 40.32 -110.51 40.83
N MET A 481 40.65 -110.65 39.55
CA MET A 481 41.05 -111.93 38.93
C MET A 481 42.57 -112.08 38.73
N GLN A 482 43.35 -110.99 38.57
CA GLN A 482 44.80 -111.05 38.32
C GLN A 482 45.61 -109.98 39.10
N PRO A 483 45.64 -110.04 40.44
CA PRO A 483 46.30 -109.03 41.28
C PRO A 483 47.84 -108.94 41.11
N ALA A 484 48.47 -109.87 40.38
CA ALA A 484 49.91 -109.86 40.11
C ALA A 484 50.32 -109.03 38.86
N GLN A 485 49.35 -108.56 38.07
CA GLN A 485 49.59 -107.70 36.89
C GLN A 485 48.87 -106.34 36.98
N HIS A 486 47.94 -106.20 37.92
CA HIS A 486 47.22 -104.95 38.20
C HIS A 486 48.07 -103.97 39.05
N ASP A 487 48.79 -103.07 38.39
CA ASP A 487 49.53 -101.98 39.05
C ASP A 487 48.59 -100.86 39.53
N GLU A 488 48.19 -100.89 40.81
CA GLU A 488 47.40 -99.81 41.44
C GLU A 488 48.05 -98.42 41.25
N ALA A 489 49.38 -98.35 41.27
CA ALA A 489 50.12 -97.11 41.02
C ALA A 489 49.98 -96.59 39.58
N ARG A 490 49.72 -97.47 38.59
CA ARG A 490 49.37 -97.04 37.22
C ARG A 490 47.92 -96.60 37.13
N ALA A 491 46.98 -97.34 37.75
CA ALA A 491 45.57 -96.95 37.80
C ALA A 491 45.36 -95.58 38.47
N ALA A 492 45.96 -95.35 39.63
CA ALA A 492 45.92 -94.06 40.34
C ALA A 492 46.53 -92.93 39.50
N ARG A 493 47.67 -93.17 38.84
CA ARG A 493 48.30 -92.17 37.97
C ARG A 493 47.52 -91.89 36.69
N ILE A 494 46.78 -92.87 36.16
CA ILE A 494 45.84 -92.67 35.05
C ILE A 494 44.68 -91.77 35.52
N GLN A 495 44.11 -92.01 36.71
CA GLN A 495 43.05 -91.15 37.27
C GLN A 495 43.53 -89.71 37.54
N GLU A 496 44.75 -89.52 38.04
CA GLU A 496 45.36 -88.18 38.18
C GLU A 496 45.55 -87.50 36.82
N LEU A 497 46.01 -88.23 35.80
CA LEU A 497 46.16 -87.70 34.44
C LEU A 497 44.82 -87.37 33.79
N GLU A 498 43.78 -88.20 33.97
CA GLU A 498 42.42 -87.90 33.50
C GLU A 498 41.88 -86.64 34.16
N LYS A 499 42.06 -86.50 35.48
CA LYS A 499 41.64 -85.29 36.21
C LYS A 499 42.36 -84.04 35.71
N ILE A 500 43.68 -84.09 35.55
CA ILE A 500 44.47 -82.98 35.01
C ILE A 500 44.03 -82.64 33.56
N VAL A 501 43.70 -83.64 32.74
CA VAL A 501 43.18 -83.43 31.38
C VAL A 501 41.79 -82.80 31.38
N ASP A 502 40.91 -83.17 32.31
CA ASP A 502 39.59 -82.55 32.42
C ASP A 502 39.67 -81.13 33.03
N ASP A 503 40.56 -80.90 34.02
CA ASP A 503 40.89 -79.56 34.51
C ASP A 503 41.42 -78.66 33.36
N TYR A 504 42.39 -79.14 32.56
CA TYR A 504 42.87 -78.42 31.37
C TYR A 504 41.78 -78.17 30.32
N LYS A 505 40.81 -79.07 30.13
CA LYS A 505 39.68 -78.79 29.22
C LYS A 505 38.80 -77.67 29.76
N THR A 506 38.57 -77.59 31.07
CA THR A 506 37.82 -76.46 31.64
C THR A 506 38.62 -75.15 31.50
N GLU A 507 39.94 -75.17 31.71
CA GLU A 507 40.80 -73.99 31.54
C GLU A 507 40.92 -73.55 30.07
N VAL A 508 41.00 -74.48 29.11
CA VAL A 508 40.94 -74.15 27.68
C VAL A 508 39.57 -73.59 27.29
N GLN A 509 38.47 -74.06 27.87
CA GLN A 509 37.14 -73.50 27.61
C GLN A 509 36.98 -72.09 28.21
N THR A 510 37.49 -71.82 29.42
CA THR A 510 37.46 -70.48 30.01
C THR A 510 38.42 -69.53 29.28
N LEU A 511 39.60 -69.98 28.87
CA LEU A 511 40.54 -69.21 28.04
C LEU A 511 39.97 -68.92 26.65
N HIS A 512 39.24 -69.85 26.03
CA HIS A 512 38.59 -69.60 24.74
C HIS A 512 37.41 -68.62 24.86
N ALA A 513 36.69 -68.64 25.98
CA ALA A 513 35.68 -67.61 26.29
C ALA A 513 36.34 -66.23 26.56
N ALA A 514 37.50 -66.20 27.24
CA ALA A 514 38.27 -64.99 27.48
C ALA A 514 38.85 -64.40 26.17
N LEU A 515 39.50 -65.21 25.34
CA LEU A 515 40.02 -64.79 24.03
C LEU A 515 38.90 -64.28 23.12
N SER A 516 37.76 -64.99 23.07
CA SER A 516 36.57 -64.54 22.33
C SER A 516 35.98 -63.21 22.84
N SER A 517 36.42 -62.68 23.98
CA SER A 517 35.98 -61.39 24.52
C SER A 517 37.09 -60.32 24.58
N GLN A 518 38.29 -60.62 24.10
CA GLN A 518 39.47 -59.75 24.22
C GLN A 518 40.10 -59.30 22.89
N GLU A 519 39.59 -59.74 21.74
CA GLU A 519 40.09 -59.34 20.41
C GLU A 519 39.26 -58.16 19.86
N PRO A 520 39.69 -56.91 20.12
CA PRO A 520 40.16 -56.08 18.99
C PRO A 520 41.30 -55.09 19.29
N SER A 521 41.90 -54.58 18.20
CA SER A 521 42.66 -53.31 18.08
C SER A 521 44.18 -53.30 18.40
N ALA A 522 44.98 -53.32 17.33
CA ALA A 522 46.29 -52.66 17.07
C ALA A 522 47.10 -53.53 16.07
N GLY A 523 47.79 -53.05 15.05
CA GLY A 523 48.07 -51.68 14.60
C GLY A 523 49.35 -51.68 13.74
N THR A 524 49.28 -51.05 12.55
CA THR A 524 50.34 -50.64 11.59
C THR A 524 51.63 -50.06 12.23
N PRO A 525 52.78 -49.79 11.51
CA PRO A 525 53.00 -49.53 10.05
C PRO A 525 54.30 -50.16 9.43
N THR A 526 54.65 -50.05 8.13
CA THR A 526 55.33 -48.89 7.47
C THR A 526 55.65 -49.13 5.96
N THR A 527 56.00 -48.03 5.26
CA THR A 527 56.27 -47.78 3.81
C THR A 527 57.61 -48.37 3.26
N PRO A 528 58.00 -48.30 1.94
CA PRO A 528 57.63 -47.31 0.89
C PRO A 528 57.54 -47.71 -0.64
N ALA A 529 57.12 -46.72 -1.46
CA ALA A 529 57.51 -46.42 -2.86
C ALA A 529 57.09 -47.30 -4.10
N THR A 530 56.09 -46.79 -4.86
CA THR A 530 56.03 -46.52 -6.35
C THR A 530 56.67 -47.44 -7.43
N PRO A 531 56.25 -47.37 -8.74
CA PRO A 531 54.92 -47.16 -9.34
C PRO A 531 54.60 -48.00 -10.62
N ALA A 532 53.33 -48.36 -10.89
CA ALA A 532 52.79 -48.78 -12.22
C ALA A 532 51.24 -48.81 -12.13
N ALA A 533 50.44 -48.11 -12.94
CA ALA A 533 50.20 -48.16 -14.39
C ALA A 533 49.16 -49.22 -14.82
N ALA A 534 48.16 -48.77 -15.59
CA ALA A 534 47.12 -49.52 -16.33
C ALA A 534 46.08 -50.34 -15.54
N GLY A 535 44.82 -49.96 -15.70
CA GLY A 535 43.67 -50.61 -15.06
C GLY A 535 43.10 -51.83 -15.78
N THR A 536 42.05 -52.43 -15.19
CA THR A 536 41.00 -53.25 -15.83
C THR A 536 40.00 -53.75 -14.77
N LYS A 537 38.71 -53.44 -15.00
CA LYS A 537 37.47 -54.17 -14.59
C LYS A 537 37.34 -54.74 -13.15
N ARG A 538 36.29 -54.23 -12.47
CA ARG A 538 35.45 -54.91 -11.47
C ARG A 538 36.18 -55.68 -10.35
N SER A 539 36.40 -54.99 -9.23
CA SER A 539 36.48 -55.69 -7.94
C SER A 539 35.14 -56.40 -7.69
N ARG A 540 35.23 -57.74 -7.63
CA ARG A 540 34.20 -58.63 -7.11
C ARG A 540 33.98 -58.28 -5.63
N PRO A 541 32.74 -58.24 -5.12
CA PRO A 541 32.54 -58.19 -3.68
C PRO A 541 32.90 -59.56 -3.13
N ASP A 542 34.01 -59.65 -2.42
CA ASP A 542 34.31 -60.83 -1.62
C ASP A 542 33.43 -60.78 -0.37
N ASP A 543 32.43 -61.65 -0.39
CA ASP A 543 31.57 -61.99 0.73
C ASP A 543 32.38 -62.87 1.69
N ASP A 544 33.05 -62.24 2.65
CA ASP A 544 33.52 -62.91 3.87
C ASP A 544 32.76 -62.33 5.07
N GLY A 545 31.90 -63.16 5.65
CA GLY A 545 30.87 -62.72 6.58
C GLY A 545 31.42 -62.59 7.99
N GLY A 546 31.68 -61.36 8.46
CA GLY A 546 32.25 -61.22 9.80
C GLY A 546 32.44 -59.84 10.43
N ASN A 547 31.83 -58.74 9.94
CA ASN A 547 31.50 -57.55 10.76
C ASN A 547 30.77 -56.48 9.92
N GLY A 548 29.52 -56.17 10.28
CA GLY A 548 28.63 -55.30 9.50
C GLY A 548 28.62 -53.82 9.88
N ASP A 549 29.46 -53.38 10.83
CA ASP A 549 29.31 -52.07 11.51
C ASP A 549 30.36 -51.02 11.07
N ASP A 550 31.64 -51.41 11.00
CA ASP A 550 32.77 -50.46 10.86
C ASP A 550 32.82 -49.73 9.50
N ASN A 551 32.33 -50.37 8.43
CA ASN A 551 32.27 -49.76 7.10
C ASN A 551 31.08 -48.78 6.96
N GLY A 552 30.05 -48.91 7.81
CA GLY A 552 28.99 -47.91 7.94
C GLY A 552 29.54 -46.64 8.58
N ASP A 553 30.22 -46.79 9.72
CA ASP A 553 30.81 -45.70 10.48
C ASP A 553 31.86 -44.90 9.68
N ALA A 554 32.72 -45.58 8.92
CA ALA A 554 33.67 -44.93 8.02
C ALA A 554 32.97 -44.12 6.91
N GLN A 555 31.97 -44.70 6.25
CA GLN A 555 31.19 -44.05 5.18
C GLN A 555 30.35 -42.87 5.72
N GLU A 556 29.81 -42.99 6.93
CA GLU A 556 29.07 -41.91 7.60
C GLU A 556 29.99 -40.75 7.98
N ARG A 557 31.17 -41.02 8.55
CA ARG A 557 32.17 -39.97 8.86
C ARG A 557 32.62 -39.26 7.59
N LEU A 558 32.83 -39.99 6.49
CA LEU A 558 33.22 -39.43 5.19
C LEU A 558 32.06 -38.62 4.57
N GLY A 559 30.82 -39.07 4.70
CA GLY A 559 29.61 -38.32 4.34
C GLY A 559 29.42 -37.05 5.17
N GLN A 560 29.66 -37.09 6.48
CA GLN A 560 29.63 -35.92 7.36
C GLN A 560 30.73 -34.91 7.00
N LEU A 561 31.95 -35.37 6.72
CA LEU A 561 33.05 -34.51 6.27
C LEU A 561 32.76 -33.89 4.90
N THR A 562 32.17 -34.64 3.97
CA THR A 562 31.77 -34.11 2.65
C THR A 562 30.67 -33.05 2.78
N ARG A 563 29.66 -33.28 3.64
CA ARG A 563 28.61 -32.29 3.96
C ARG A 563 29.20 -31.04 4.64
N LYS A 564 30.17 -31.19 5.55
CA LYS A 564 30.89 -30.07 6.18
C LYS A 564 31.75 -29.30 5.18
N ASN A 565 32.46 -29.99 4.27
CA ASN A 565 33.28 -29.36 3.24
C ASN A 565 32.42 -28.55 2.26
N ARG A 566 31.29 -29.11 1.80
CA ARG A 566 30.31 -28.38 0.99
C ARG A 566 29.73 -27.17 1.72
N LYS A 567 29.31 -27.30 2.98
CA LYS A 567 28.86 -26.15 3.78
C LYS A 567 29.93 -25.06 3.92
N LEU A 568 31.19 -25.44 4.15
CA LEU A 568 32.30 -24.48 4.22
C LEU A 568 32.59 -23.82 2.86
N GLN A 569 32.38 -24.51 1.73
CA GLN A 569 32.46 -23.92 0.39
C GLN A 569 31.29 -22.97 0.11
N ASP A 570 30.07 -23.35 0.49
CA ASP A 570 28.87 -22.51 0.40
C ASP A 570 29.01 -21.26 1.31
N GLU A 571 29.60 -21.41 2.50
CA GLU A 571 29.93 -20.29 3.41
C GLU A 571 31.08 -19.43 2.88
N LEU A 572 32.13 -20.01 2.30
CA LEU A 572 33.24 -19.27 1.70
C LEU A 572 32.77 -18.41 0.52
N THR A 573 31.99 -18.99 -0.40
CA THR A 573 31.40 -18.27 -1.54
C THR A 573 30.37 -17.24 -1.07
N GLY A 574 29.57 -17.57 -0.05
CA GLY A 574 28.67 -16.64 0.63
C GLY A 574 29.37 -15.48 1.35
N LEU A 575 30.60 -15.65 1.82
CA LEU A 575 31.43 -14.59 2.40
C LEU A 575 32.15 -13.78 1.33
N GLN A 576 32.65 -14.40 0.26
CA GLN A 576 33.27 -13.73 -0.88
C GLN A 576 32.28 -12.82 -1.62
N THR A 577 31.06 -13.29 -1.85
CA THR A 577 29.98 -12.47 -2.44
C THR A 577 29.64 -11.28 -1.55
N LYS A 578 29.45 -11.48 -0.23
CA LYS A 578 29.24 -10.39 0.74
C LYS A 578 30.39 -9.38 0.77
N ALA A 579 31.64 -9.85 0.75
CA ALA A 579 32.80 -8.95 0.68
C ALA A 579 32.77 -8.09 -0.59
N SER A 580 32.53 -8.71 -1.75
CA SER A 580 32.44 -8.01 -3.04
C SER A 580 31.25 -7.05 -3.17
N LEU A 581 30.20 -7.24 -2.38
CA LEU A 581 29.08 -6.29 -2.25
C LEU A 581 29.47 -5.13 -1.34
N LEU A 582 30.00 -5.40 -0.15
CA LEU A 582 30.47 -4.38 0.80
C LEU A 582 31.58 -3.49 0.21
N GLU A 583 32.44 -4.03 -0.65
CA GLU A 583 33.44 -3.26 -1.39
C GLU A 583 32.80 -2.30 -2.41
N ARG A 584 31.74 -2.72 -3.11
CA ARG A 584 30.97 -1.87 -4.03
C ARG A 584 30.16 -0.81 -3.28
N ASP A 585 29.52 -1.18 -2.17
CA ASP A 585 28.82 -0.24 -1.29
C ASP A 585 29.77 0.81 -0.70
N LEU A 586 31.01 0.40 -0.35
CA LEU A 586 32.06 1.34 0.08
C LEU A 586 32.53 2.25 -1.06
N ALA A 587 32.61 1.77 -2.31
CA ALA A 587 32.93 2.62 -3.45
C ALA A 587 31.82 3.65 -3.71
N ALA A 588 30.57 3.21 -3.83
CA ALA A 588 29.41 4.06 -4.08
C ALA A 588 29.19 5.09 -2.96
N SER A 589 29.29 4.68 -1.69
CA SER A 589 29.15 5.62 -0.55
C SER A 589 30.30 6.64 -0.47
N ARG A 590 31.53 6.28 -0.87
CA ARG A 590 32.64 7.25 -1.01
C ARG A 590 32.35 8.27 -2.10
N GLU A 591 31.86 7.81 -3.26
CA GLU A 591 31.50 8.67 -4.40
C GLU A 591 30.37 9.65 -4.04
N GLN A 592 29.28 9.15 -3.44
CA GLN A 592 28.19 9.97 -2.90
C GLN A 592 28.69 10.99 -1.88
N LEU A 593 29.65 10.62 -1.01
CA LEU A 593 30.22 11.51 0.00
C LEU A 593 31.12 12.59 -0.63
N SER A 594 31.85 12.30 -1.72
CA SER A 594 32.51 13.34 -2.53
C SER A 594 31.50 14.27 -3.20
N ALA A 595 30.48 13.75 -3.88
CA ALA A 595 29.46 14.57 -4.53
C ALA A 595 28.70 15.47 -3.52
N ALA A 596 28.40 14.96 -2.32
CA ALA A 596 27.79 15.73 -1.24
C ALA A 596 28.73 16.81 -0.67
N LYS A 597 30.05 16.57 -0.63
CA LYS A 597 31.05 17.60 -0.27
C LYS A 597 31.15 18.69 -1.33
N GLU A 598 31.15 18.33 -2.61
CA GLU A 598 31.15 19.28 -3.72
C GLU A 598 29.87 20.12 -3.75
N HIS A 599 28.70 19.51 -3.52
CA HIS A 599 27.43 20.24 -3.39
C HIS A 599 27.48 21.26 -2.24
N ASN A 600 28.05 20.91 -1.08
CA ASN A 600 28.24 21.85 0.04
C ASN A 600 29.27 22.96 -0.25
N GLN A 601 30.15 22.80 -1.26
CA GLN A 601 31.06 23.85 -1.71
C GLN A 601 30.44 24.78 -2.76
N THR A 602 29.21 24.51 -3.25
CA THR A 602 28.52 25.44 -4.16
C THR A 602 28.17 26.74 -3.43
N ARG A 603 28.89 27.81 -3.77
CA ARG A 603 28.64 29.15 -3.20
C ARG A 603 27.30 29.68 -3.72
N ILE A 604 26.32 29.74 -2.83
CA ILE A 604 25.04 30.40 -3.10
C ILE A 604 25.30 31.89 -3.35
N LEU A 605 24.88 32.39 -4.52
CA LEU A 605 25.04 33.78 -4.91
C LEU A 605 24.00 34.66 -4.18
N SER A 606 24.32 35.10 -2.97
CA SER A 606 23.48 36.06 -2.23
C SER A 606 23.75 37.51 -2.65
N LEU A 607 22.73 38.36 -2.51
CA LEU A 607 22.90 39.82 -2.63
C LEU A 607 23.87 40.30 -1.54
N ARG A 608 24.83 41.17 -1.91
CA ARG A 608 25.88 41.69 -1.00
C ARG A 608 25.31 42.35 0.26
N SER A 609 24.12 42.92 0.17
CA SER A 609 23.32 43.43 1.31
C SER A 609 21.95 42.76 1.26
N ASN A 610 21.80 41.65 1.99
CA ASN A 610 20.54 40.93 2.16
C ASN A 610 19.98 41.31 3.54
N PRO A 611 18.73 41.80 3.67
CA PRO A 611 18.14 42.14 4.98
C PRO A 611 18.22 41.00 6.01
N THR A 612 18.17 39.73 5.60
CA THR A 612 18.38 38.59 6.51
C THR A 612 19.83 38.52 7.00
N SER A 613 20.81 38.74 6.12
CA SER A 613 22.23 38.78 6.47
C SER A 613 22.56 39.98 7.35
N ASP A 614 21.94 41.13 7.10
CA ASP A 614 22.13 42.34 7.89
C ASP A 614 21.52 42.17 9.29
N TYR A 615 20.33 41.56 9.38
CA TYR A 615 19.70 41.20 10.65
C TYR A 615 20.49 40.12 11.43
N GLU A 616 21.04 39.12 10.74
CA GLU A 616 21.98 38.16 11.34
C GLU A 616 23.28 38.82 11.82
N ALA A 617 23.84 39.75 11.06
CA ALA A 617 25.05 40.48 11.43
C ALA A 617 24.80 41.37 12.67
N ILE A 618 23.65 42.04 12.73
CA ILE A 618 23.20 42.78 13.92
C ILE A 618 23.04 41.83 15.11
N LYS A 619 22.38 40.68 14.94
CA LYS A 619 22.22 39.66 16.00
C LYS A 619 23.55 39.08 16.48
N ARG A 620 24.49 38.77 15.59
CA ARG A 620 25.83 38.28 15.95
C ARG A 620 26.60 39.36 16.69
N SER A 621 26.59 40.60 16.20
CA SER A 621 27.21 41.76 16.86
C SER A 621 26.64 42.03 18.25
N THR A 622 25.32 41.96 18.46
CA THR A 622 24.72 42.13 19.79
C THR A 622 25.02 40.96 20.72
N LEU A 623 25.01 39.71 20.22
CA LEU A 623 25.41 38.54 21.02
C LEU A 623 26.90 38.58 21.40
N GLU A 624 27.78 38.97 20.49
CA GLU A 624 29.21 39.15 20.77
C GLU A 624 29.45 40.27 21.78
N ALA A 625 28.74 41.39 21.65
CA ALA A 625 28.75 42.48 22.63
C ALA A 625 28.29 41.98 24.02
N LEU A 626 27.13 41.32 24.12
CA LEU A 626 26.60 40.78 25.38
C LEU A 626 27.48 39.67 25.98
N GLN A 627 28.14 38.86 25.15
CA GLN A 627 29.12 37.88 25.61
C GLN A 627 30.41 38.55 26.11
N SER A 628 30.88 39.61 25.45
CA SER A 628 32.03 40.39 25.90
C SER A 628 31.73 41.10 27.22
N GLU A 629 30.52 41.64 27.38
CA GLU A 629 30.02 42.25 28.60
C GLU A 629 29.88 41.22 29.72
N ASN A 630 29.27 40.06 29.48
CA ASN A 630 29.21 38.97 30.46
C ASN A 630 30.61 38.52 30.89
N LYS A 631 31.56 38.38 29.96
CA LYS A 631 32.96 38.05 30.28
C LYS A 631 33.61 39.15 31.15
N HIS A 632 33.34 40.42 30.86
CA HIS A 632 33.88 41.56 31.61
C HIS A 632 33.25 41.72 33.00
N LEU A 633 31.92 41.58 33.12
CA LEU A 633 31.21 41.57 34.40
C LEU A 633 31.62 40.37 35.26
N LEU A 634 31.76 39.18 34.67
CA LEU A 634 32.31 38.00 35.37
C LEU A 634 33.77 38.19 35.78
N ALA A 635 34.59 38.87 34.98
CA ALA A 635 35.95 39.23 35.36
C ALA A 635 35.96 40.16 36.58
N ASN A 636 35.12 41.20 36.59
CA ASN A 636 35.02 42.14 37.72
C ASN A 636 34.46 41.49 38.99
N LEU A 637 33.45 40.61 38.87
CA LEU A 637 32.92 39.83 39.99
C LEU A 637 33.96 38.86 40.57
N ARG A 638 34.77 38.22 39.70
CA ARG A 638 35.87 37.33 40.13
C ARG A 638 37.07 38.08 40.69
N ALA A 639 37.34 39.30 40.21
CA ALA A 639 38.44 40.14 40.65
C ALA A 639 38.26 40.75 42.05
N ARG A 640 37.05 40.66 42.63
CA ARG A 640 36.69 40.98 44.03
C ARG A 640 37.48 42.19 44.58
N HIS A 641 37.12 43.38 44.09
CA HIS A 641 37.81 44.64 44.39
C HIS A 641 38.13 44.82 45.90
N PRO A 642 39.37 45.22 46.27
CA PRO A 642 39.77 45.35 47.68
C PRO A 642 39.08 46.48 48.46
N ASP A 643 38.60 47.54 47.78
CA ASP A 643 38.10 48.75 48.43
C ASP A 643 36.64 49.09 48.02
N PRO A 644 35.68 49.14 48.96
CA PRO A 644 34.29 49.53 48.68
C PRO A 644 34.07 51.04 48.55
N SER A 645 35.14 51.86 48.62
CA SER A 645 35.05 53.32 48.66
C SER A 645 34.99 54.01 47.30
N VAL A 646 35.26 53.31 46.19
CA VAL A 646 35.31 53.90 44.85
C VAL A 646 34.30 53.20 43.94
N PRO A 647 33.17 53.85 43.58
CA PRO A 647 32.19 53.27 42.66
C PRO A 647 32.74 53.28 41.22
N VAL A 648 33.28 52.15 40.78
CA VAL A 648 33.79 51.97 39.41
C VAL A 648 32.70 51.39 38.52
N ILE A 649 32.32 52.13 37.47
CA ILE A 649 31.42 51.64 36.42
C ILE A 649 32.24 50.83 35.39
N PRO A 650 31.87 49.58 35.06
CA PRO A 650 32.56 48.80 34.04
C PRO A 650 32.50 49.50 32.67
N THR A 651 33.63 49.54 31.96
CA THR A 651 33.73 50.11 30.59
C THR A 651 32.76 49.47 29.58
N SER A 652 32.39 48.20 29.79
CA SER A 652 31.35 47.51 29.00
C SER A 652 29.97 48.15 29.15
N VAL A 653 29.59 48.54 30.37
CA VAL A 653 28.30 49.18 30.68
C VAL A 653 28.26 50.59 30.09
N LEU A 654 29.37 51.33 30.17
CA LEU A 654 29.49 52.65 29.54
C LEU A 654 29.34 52.56 28.01
N GLY A 655 30.00 51.58 27.38
CA GLY A 655 29.82 51.32 25.95
C GLY A 655 28.42 50.78 25.57
N ALA A 656 27.69 50.16 26.48
CA ALA A 656 26.28 49.79 26.26
C ALA A 656 25.39 51.04 26.24
N MET A 657 25.52 51.90 27.26
CA MET A 657 24.82 53.18 27.35
C MET A 657 25.10 54.10 26.16
N GLU A 658 26.34 54.18 25.68
CA GLU A 658 26.69 54.98 24.49
C GLU A 658 25.98 54.47 23.22
N ARG A 659 25.86 53.15 23.04
CA ARG A 659 25.12 52.54 21.92
C ARG A 659 23.62 52.79 22.02
N GLU A 660 23.05 52.72 23.21
CA GLU A 660 21.63 53.02 23.46
C GLU A 660 21.31 54.49 23.16
N VAL A 661 22.16 55.42 23.63
CA VAL A 661 22.06 56.85 23.30
C VAL A 661 22.22 57.11 21.79
N ALA A 662 23.09 56.36 21.10
CA ALA A 662 23.23 56.47 19.65
C ALA A 662 21.98 55.94 18.91
N ALA A 663 21.41 54.81 19.36
CA ALA A 663 20.18 54.25 18.80
C ALA A 663 18.98 55.21 18.97
N ALA A 664 18.77 55.75 20.18
CA ALA A 664 17.72 56.73 20.45
C ALA A 664 17.88 58.02 19.61
N LYS A 665 19.13 58.47 19.38
CA LYS A 665 19.42 59.59 18.45
C LYS A 665 19.07 59.25 17.00
N ALA A 666 19.34 58.02 16.54
CA ALA A 666 18.99 57.58 15.20
C ALA A 666 17.47 57.45 15.00
N GLU A 667 16.77 56.89 15.99
CA GLU A 667 15.30 56.77 15.98
C GLU A 667 14.63 58.15 15.96
N THR A 668 15.03 59.06 16.85
CA THR A 668 14.49 60.43 16.86
C THR A 668 14.81 61.21 15.59
N ALA A 669 15.94 60.96 14.92
CA ALA A 669 16.22 61.52 13.59
C ALA A 669 15.30 60.93 12.51
N SER A 670 15.04 59.61 12.55
CA SER A 670 14.10 58.94 11.64
C SER A 670 12.66 59.47 11.82
N ALA A 671 12.20 59.58 13.07
CA ALA A 671 10.89 60.13 13.41
C ALA A 671 10.73 61.61 13.00
N LYS A 672 11.77 62.43 13.14
CA LYS A 672 11.77 63.81 12.62
C LYS A 672 11.67 63.84 11.10
N LYS A 673 12.37 62.94 10.39
CA LYS A 673 12.34 62.83 8.93
C LYS A 673 10.99 62.33 8.41
N SER A 674 10.34 61.38 9.09
CA SER A 674 8.98 60.94 8.73
C SER A 674 7.94 62.03 9.02
N ALA A 675 8.03 62.71 10.15
CA ALA A 675 7.16 63.85 10.48
C ALA A 675 7.32 65.02 9.50
N GLN A 676 8.54 65.30 9.03
CA GLN A 676 8.79 66.29 7.98
C GLN A 676 8.14 65.86 6.65
N ARG A 677 8.40 64.64 6.18
CA ARG A 677 7.78 64.10 4.96
C ARG A 677 6.25 64.11 5.02
N LEU A 678 5.67 63.81 6.18
CA LEU A 678 4.22 63.83 6.37
C LEU A 678 3.65 65.26 6.30
N LYS A 679 4.38 66.27 6.79
CA LYS A 679 4.03 67.69 6.59
C LYS A 679 4.15 68.11 5.12
N GLU A 680 5.19 67.66 4.41
CA GLU A 680 5.38 67.92 2.98
C GLU A 680 4.24 67.31 2.14
N VAL A 681 3.90 66.03 2.38
CA VAL A 681 2.77 65.34 1.72
C VAL A 681 1.43 65.98 2.07
N TRP A 682 1.20 66.36 3.33
CA TRP A 682 -0.01 67.09 3.73
C TRP A 682 -0.10 68.46 3.04
N GLY A 683 1.04 69.15 2.89
CA GLY A 683 1.16 70.41 2.14
C GLY A 683 0.76 70.24 0.67
N SER A 684 1.35 69.26 -0.02
CA SER A 684 1.01 68.92 -1.42
C SER A 684 -0.47 68.60 -1.58
N LYS A 685 -0.99 67.66 -0.78
CA LYS A 685 -2.39 67.24 -0.87
C LYS A 685 -3.38 68.35 -0.49
N SER A 686 -3.00 69.26 0.41
CA SER A 686 -3.79 70.46 0.72
C SER A 686 -3.75 71.49 -0.40
N HIS A 687 -2.70 71.52 -1.22
CA HIS A 687 -2.61 72.36 -2.42
C HIS A 687 -3.45 71.77 -3.56
N GLU A 688 -3.29 70.48 -3.85
CA GLU A 688 -4.11 69.71 -4.80
C GLU A 688 -5.61 69.86 -4.50
N PHE A 689 -6.01 69.81 -3.22
CA PHE A 689 -7.40 70.02 -2.80
C PHE A 689 -7.90 71.45 -3.06
N LYS A 690 -7.06 72.48 -2.85
CA LYS A 690 -7.41 73.86 -3.17
C LYS A 690 -7.53 74.08 -4.68
N GLU A 691 -6.63 73.49 -5.46
CA GLU A 691 -6.63 73.53 -6.92
C GLU A 691 -7.88 72.83 -7.48
N ALA A 692 -8.27 71.69 -6.92
CA ALA A 692 -9.50 70.99 -7.29
C ALA A 692 -10.75 71.85 -7.00
N ILE A 693 -10.84 72.51 -5.85
CA ILE A 693 -11.96 73.43 -5.54
C ILE A 693 -11.96 74.63 -6.49
N PHE A 694 -10.79 75.22 -6.72
CA PHE A 694 -10.60 76.34 -7.66
C PHE A 694 -11.08 75.96 -9.07
N SER A 695 -10.69 74.79 -9.57
CA SER A 695 -11.04 74.30 -10.91
C SER A 695 -12.49 73.82 -11.07
N THR A 696 -13.14 73.34 -10.00
CA THR A 696 -14.49 72.75 -10.09
C THR A 696 -15.61 73.69 -9.65
N LEU A 697 -15.35 74.57 -8.69
CA LEU A 697 -16.34 75.49 -8.13
C LEU A 697 -16.04 76.96 -8.46
N GLY A 698 -14.87 77.31 -9.01
CA GLY A 698 -14.53 78.70 -9.33
C GLY A 698 -14.30 79.58 -8.10
N TRP A 699 -13.90 78.99 -6.97
CA TRP A 699 -13.58 79.69 -5.73
C TRP A 699 -12.19 79.33 -5.21
N THR A 700 -11.38 80.33 -4.87
CA THR A 700 -10.09 80.17 -4.21
C THR A 700 -10.30 80.08 -2.69
N VAL A 701 -9.82 79.00 -2.06
CA VAL A 701 -9.99 78.75 -0.61
C VAL A 701 -8.66 78.90 0.14
N THR A 702 -8.63 79.84 1.09
CA THR A 702 -7.49 80.11 1.97
C THR A 702 -7.85 79.87 3.43
N PHE A 703 -7.10 79.00 4.09
CA PHE A 703 -7.26 78.71 5.52
C PHE A 703 -6.46 79.71 6.34
N ILE A 704 -7.13 80.43 7.24
CA ILE A 704 -6.55 81.40 8.16
C ILE A 704 -6.31 80.68 9.51
N PRO A 705 -5.20 80.94 10.23
CA PRO A 705 -5.08 80.52 11.63
C PRO A 705 -6.32 80.97 12.44
N ASN A 706 -6.71 80.17 13.43
CA ASN A 706 -8.02 80.20 14.13
C ASN A 706 -9.19 79.52 13.37
N GLY A 707 -8.94 78.51 12.52
CA GLY A 707 -9.99 77.66 11.95
C GLY A 707 -10.95 78.33 10.96
N LYS A 708 -10.61 79.54 10.49
CA LYS A 708 -11.44 80.34 9.59
C LYS A 708 -11.06 80.09 8.14
N MET A 709 -12.05 80.01 7.28
CA MET A 709 -11.90 79.76 5.85
C MET A 709 -12.29 81.01 5.07
N ARG A 710 -11.32 81.66 4.42
CA ARG A 710 -11.57 82.75 3.48
C ARG A 710 -11.74 82.16 2.08
N VAL A 711 -12.78 82.60 1.39
CA VAL A 711 -13.20 82.12 0.08
C VAL A 711 -13.35 83.33 -0.84
N GLU A 712 -12.81 83.25 -2.05
CA GLU A 712 -12.72 84.36 -3.01
C GLU A 712 -13.04 83.88 -4.42
N SER A 713 -13.82 84.66 -5.19
CA SER A 713 -14.29 84.21 -6.51
C SER A 713 -13.19 84.33 -7.56
N THR A 714 -12.98 83.28 -8.34
CA THR A 714 -12.03 83.29 -9.47
C THR A 714 -12.43 84.31 -10.55
N PHE A 715 -13.73 84.56 -10.73
CA PHE A 715 -14.24 85.48 -11.75
C PHE A 715 -14.30 86.95 -11.28
N TYR A 716 -14.21 87.17 -9.96
CA TYR A 716 -14.23 88.51 -9.34
C TYR A 716 -13.18 88.62 -8.22
N PRO A 717 -11.87 88.57 -8.56
CA PRO A 717 -10.79 88.65 -7.57
C PRO A 717 -10.68 90.04 -6.92
N SER A 718 -10.08 90.09 -5.74
CA SER A 718 -9.69 91.33 -5.06
C SER A 718 -8.58 92.03 -5.84
N ARG A 719 -8.70 93.36 -6.00
CA ARG A 719 -7.69 94.19 -6.70
C ARG A 719 -6.56 94.68 -5.79
N THR A 720 -6.69 94.43 -4.48
CA THR A 720 -5.83 94.90 -3.40
C THR A 720 -5.50 93.72 -2.47
N ASP A 721 -4.31 93.75 -1.86
CA ASP A 721 -3.86 92.72 -0.91
C ASP A 721 -4.65 92.76 0.44
N GLU A 722 -5.60 93.69 0.57
CA GLU A 722 -6.55 93.75 1.68
C GLU A 722 -7.70 92.73 1.55
N HIS A 723 -7.76 91.97 0.44
CA HIS A 723 -8.74 90.91 0.20
C HIS A 723 -10.22 91.37 0.32
N GLU A 724 -10.50 92.58 -0.17
CA GLU A 724 -11.78 93.28 -0.04
C GLU A 724 -12.98 92.51 -0.63
N ASN A 725 -12.76 91.67 -1.64
CA ASN A 725 -13.79 90.89 -2.34
C ASN A 725 -13.87 89.43 -1.86
N SER A 726 -13.45 89.15 -0.62
CA SER A 726 -13.48 87.80 -0.03
C SER A 726 -14.65 87.59 0.94
N ILE A 727 -14.98 86.33 1.23
CA ILE A 727 -15.99 85.90 2.20
C ILE A 727 -15.31 85.00 3.23
N VAL A 728 -15.41 85.34 4.51
CA VAL A 728 -14.79 84.59 5.62
C VAL A 728 -15.85 83.80 6.37
N PHE A 729 -15.72 82.48 6.33
CA PHE A 729 -16.53 81.54 7.09
C PHE A 729 -15.79 81.14 8.39
N ASP A 730 -16.51 81.19 9.50
CA ASP A 730 -16.09 80.72 10.82
C ASP A 730 -16.77 79.37 11.08
N GLY A 731 -16.02 78.28 10.93
CA GLY A 731 -16.56 76.92 11.04
C GLY A 731 -16.90 76.50 12.47
N GLU A 732 -16.30 77.12 13.48
CA GLU A 732 -16.58 76.84 14.90
C GLU A 732 -17.85 77.53 15.39
N ARG A 733 -18.10 78.75 14.90
CA ARG A 733 -19.28 79.55 15.29
C ARG A 733 -20.43 79.50 14.29
N GLY A 734 -20.23 78.90 13.11
CA GLY A 734 -21.20 78.88 12.02
C GLY A 734 -21.50 80.27 11.43
N THR A 735 -20.62 81.26 11.64
CA THR A 735 -20.87 82.65 11.21
C THR A 735 -20.13 82.98 9.91
N MET A 736 -20.79 83.73 9.01
CA MET A 736 -20.20 84.25 7.79
C MET A 736 -19.97 85.77 7.90
N LYS A 737 -18.83 86.26 7.43
CA LYS A 737 -18.50 87.69 7.36
C LYS A 737 -17.96 88.05 5.98
N VAL A 738 -18.34 89.20 5.46
CA VAL A 738 -17.86 89.71 4.16
C VAL A 738 -16.59 90.54 4.36
N GLY A 739 -15.60 90.36 3.50
CA GLY A 739 -14.40 91.18 3.37
C GLY A 739 -14.72 92.64 3.04
N GLY A 740 -13.79 93.55 3.34
CA GLY A 740 -14.03 95.00 3.24
C GLY A 740 -15.10 95.57 4.20
N GLY A 741 -15.77 94.72 4.99
CA GLY A 741 -16.76 95.12 5.99
C GLY A 741 -18.15 95.47 5.42
N PRO A 742 -19.15 95.73 6.29
CA PRO A 742 -20.56 95.79 5.91
C PRO A 742 -20.96 97.01 5.05
N ARG A 743 -20.05 97.96 4.81
CA ARG A 743 -20.25 99.10 3.89
C ARG A 743 -19.49 98.96 2.55
N SER A 744 -18.71 97.89 2.37
CA SER A 744 -17.99 97.59 1.13
C SER A 744 -18.95 97.60 -0.08
N ALA A 745 -18.42 97.97 -1.25
CA ALA A 745 -19.14 97.84 -2.50
C ALA A 745 -19.54 96.36 -2.77
N PHE A 746 -18.63 95.43 -2.44
CA PHE A 746 -18.86 93.99 -2.53
C PHE A 746 -19.98 93.53 -1.59
N ALA A 747 -19.96 93.96 -0.33
CA ALA A 747 -20.97 93.60 0.67
C ALA A 747 -22.37 94.13 0.35
N ARG A 748 -22.49 95.31 -0.27
CA ARG A 748 -23.77 95.82 -0.79
C ARG A 748 -24.27 95.02 -1.97
N ARG A 749 -23.38 94.68 -2.91
CA ARG A 749 -23.71 93.93 -4.13
C ARG A 749 -24.24 92.53 -3.82
N ILE A 750 -23.53 91.75 -3.01
CA ILE A 750 -23.96 90.39 -2.65
C ILE A 750 -25.10 90.36 -1.60
N GLY A 751 -25.56 91.54 -1.14
CA GLY A 751 -26.49 91.68 -0.04
C GLY A 751 -27.86 91.02 -0.29
N ASP A 752 -28.36 91.12 -1.52
CA ASP A 752 -29.65 90.54 -1.93
C ASP A 752 -29.55 89.01 -2.02
N GLN A 753 -28.47 88.50 -2.60
CA GLN A 753 -28.16 87.06 -2.65
C GLN A 753 -27.97 86.47 -1.23
N ILE A 754 -27.36 87.21 -0.30
CA ILE A 754 -27.28 86.83 1.12
C ILE A 754 -28.68 86.80 1.76
N GLY A 755 -29.54 87.78 1.45
CA GLY A 755 -30.93 87.80 1.91
C GLY A 755 -31.67 86.51 1.53
N PHE A 756 -31.76 86.26 0.23
CA PHE A 756 -32.50 85.12 -0.31
C PHE A 756 -31.87 83.76 0.05
N TRP A 757 -30.61 83.52 -0.32
CA TRP A 757 -30.02 82.18 -0.18
C TRP A 757 -29.59 81.85 1.26
N VAL A 758 -29.10 82.83 2.03
CA VAL A 758 -28.55 82.57 3.37
C VAL A 758 -29.57 82.82 4.47
N ARG A 759 -30.39 83.88 4.41
CA ARG A 759 -31.39 84.14 5.47
C ARG A 759 -32.71 83.40 5.27
N GLU A 760 -33.24 83.34 4.04
CA GLU A 760 -34.52 82.66 3.78
C GLU A 760 -34.37 81.16 3.50
N LYS A 761 -33.33 80.76 2.75
CA LYS A 761 -33.12 79.34 2.36
C LYS A 761 -32.06 78.59 3.18
N GLY A 762 -31.21 79.28 3.95
CA GLY A 762 -30.14 78.66 4.75
C GLY A 762 -29.08 77.89 3.95
N CYS A 763 -28.98 78.10 2.63
CA CYS A 763 -28.19 77.28 1.72
C CYS A 763 -26.94 78.01 1.20
N ILE A 764 -25.82 77.85 1.90
CA ILE A 764 -24.52 78.43 1.50
C ILE A 764 -24.03 77.90 0.12
N PRO A 765 -24.17 76.61 -0.24
CA PRO A 765 -23.81 76.14 -1.58
C PRO A 765 -24.63 76.81 -2.69
N GLY A 766 -25.93 77.01 -2.48
CA GLY A 766 -26.80 77.72 -3.44
C GLY A 766 -26.42 79.19 -3.58
N PHE A 767 -26.09 79.85 -2.47
CA PHE A 767 -25.54 81.22 -2.46
C PHE A 767 -24.25 81.35 -3.28
N LEU A 768 -23.27 80.45 -3.06
CA LEU A 768 -22.00 80.47 -3.79
C LEU A 768 -22.20 80.13 -5.27
N ALA A 769 -23.11 79.21 -5.62
CA ALA A 769 -23.45 78.89 -7.00
C ALA A 769 -24.10 80.08 -7.74
N ALA A 770 -25.05 80.78 -7.10
CA ALA A 770 -25.68 81.98 -7.65
C ALA A 770 -24.65 83.09 -7.90
N LEU A 771 -23.76 83.34 -6.93
CA LEU A 771 -22.66 84.30 -7.10
C LEU A 771 -21.67 83.90 -8.21
N THR A 772 -21.35 82.62 -8.38
CA THR A 772 -20.47 82.21 -9.50
C THR A 772 -21.11 82.48 -10.86
N LEU A 773 -22.41 82.25 -11.02
CA LEU A 773 -23.10 82.55 -12.27
C LEU A 773 -23.14 84.05 -12.54
N GLU A 774 -23.52 84.86 -11.54
CA GLU A 774 -23.56 86.32 -11.64
C GLU A 774 -22.18 86.91 -11.98
N PHE A 775 -21.12 86.48 -11.28
CA PHE A 775 -19.75 86.93 -11.56
C PHE A 775 -19.21 86.39 -12.89
N TYR A 776 -19.59 85.19 -13.32
CA TYR A 776 -19.17 84.62 -14.60
C TYR A 776 -19.81 85.35 -15.78
N GLU A 777 -21.11 85.62 -15.73
CA GLU A 777 -21.83 86.39 -16.75
C GLU A 777 -21.26 87.80 -16.89
N GLU A 778 -20.98 88.48 -15.78
CA GLU A 778 -20.31 89.78 -15.81
C GLU A 778 -18.86 89.72 -16.28
N HIS A 779 -18.09 88.71 -15.87
CA HIS A 779 -16.73 88.53 -16.35
C HIS A 779 -16.72 88.32 -17.87
N ASN A 780 -17.65 87.53 -18.39
CA ASN A 780 -17.81 87.29 -19.82
C ASN A 780 -18.31 88.54 -20.57
N ASN A 781 -19.26 89.29 -20.00
CA ASN A 781 -19.73 90.57 -20.59
C ASN A 781 -18.64 91.64 -20.58
N ASN A 782 -17.82 91.73 -19.52
CA ASN A 782 -16.69 92.64 -19.45
C ASN A 782 -15.57 92.23 -20.42
N ASN A 783 -15.27 90.92 -20.56
CA ASN A 783 -14.35 90.43 -21.59
C ASN A 783 -14.89 90.65 -23.01
N ALA A 784 -16.18 90.45 -23.25
CA ALA A 784 -16.80 90.72 -24.55
C ALA A 784 -16.75 92.21 -24.91
N ASN A 785 -17.02 93.09 -23.94
CA ASN A 785 -16.88 94.55 -24.11
C ASN A 785 -15.40 94.96 -24.31
N ALA A 786 -14.46 94.35 -23.60
CA ALA A 786 -13.03 94.60 -23.77
C ALA A 786 -12.51 94.09 -25.11
N ALA A 787 -12.96 92.91 -25.56
CA ALA A 787 -12.63 92.34 -26.87
C ALA A 787 -13.26 93.16 -28.01
N ALA A 788 -14.49 93.66 -27.85
CA ALA A 788 -15.11 94.58 -28.80
C ALA A 788 -14.34 95.92 -28.87
N ALA A 789 -13.93 96.48 -27.73
CA ALA A 789 -13.09 97.68 -27.69
C ALA A 789 -11.71 97.45 -28.36
N ALA A 790 -11.09 96.28 -28.15
CA ALA A 790 -9.84 95.91 -28.80
C ALA A 790 -10.01 95.69 -30.32
N ALA A 791 -11.11 95.09 -30.76
CA ALA A 791 -11.43 94.89 -32.18
C ALA A 791 -11.69 96.21 -32.91
N VAL A 792 -12.33 97.19 -32.25
CA VAL A 792 -12.49 98.56 -32.79
C VAL A 792 -11.17 99.33 -32.79
N GLY A 793 -10.27 99.07 -31.84
CA GLY A 793 -8.92 99.66 -31.79
C GLY A 793 -7.90 99.07 -32.76
N GLY A 794 -8.13 97.85 -33.29
CA GLY A 794 -7.23 97.15 -34.22
C GLY A 794 -7.53 97.40 -35.72
N GLY A 795 -8.46 98.29 -36.04
CA GLY A 795 -8.87 98.66 -37.40
C GLY A 795 -8.37 100.03 -37.85
N ALA A 796 -7.12 100.39 -37.50
CA ALA A 796 -6.45 101.65 -37.86
C ALA A 796 -5.01 101.38 -38.29
#